data_AF-E4NAP4-F1
#
_entry.id   AF-E4NAP4-F1
#
_cell.length_a   1.000
_cell.length_b   1.000
_cell.length_c   1.000
_cell.angle_alpha   90.00
_cell.angle_beta   90.00
_cell.angle_gamma   90.00
#
_symmetry.space_group_name_H-M   'P 1'
#
loop_
_entity.id
_entity.type
_entity.pdbx_description
1 polymer ?
#
loop_
_entity_poly.entity_id
_entity_poly.type
_entity_poly.pdbx_seq_one_letter_code
_entity_poly.pdbx_strand_id
1 'polypeptide(L)'
;MNLKLNLRLNEALSALLPPQTDSPEAEPAAVPAAATPAAPPASRKAPDSAASAAAAGPDEPGGSGEPGGSGGSGGYARSAPAVSPRTALTVTGGAAALSAALYVYLFSLPKALTGAHGYDDGVLLAASLRLVHGVLPYRDFTFLHPPGLPLLMAPVAVLGSVVGQPAALVVARLLTALASVGVVAGGTLLARSRGRTAMIVTGLLLSCFPLTYLAGQSLTLEPWTALCCLVGALAAFEFDGTPTRSARRLRLAGFALGIACTIKLWALLPALALLLAVRVGRGRRRGDRPERRIGAALLVGGAVPLLPFLLLAPGRLVHDVITTQLTRDSLGTPAGERLRFVVGLGGGPSGLHVSTGVAVGLLVAVALAAGAVYRAGRNTAQDWFLLAATALTVTAVCFSSSFYAHYGYSPGVFLGLLVGALVGRAVRRVGSELVRGGGMAALAIMVVLMVPQVCSSVRGYLGGATDPGPRLAAAIKPGSCVLSDDPARLITADRFGAGSACPVLVDPFGSWLADDPDHEPSQSNANPPEATSRVWLEGMRRADYLLQVAERSTFVPWTPEVTDYFASHYVLIDNSPGAFLYLHVARPDRLAEARDALKDLPAHVAAERLVYLGMAAQRGNDTDLAAAAYRTATGIDPADAFPHYDLGTLHQAAGRADAASAEYHEALRLDPKMARALYNLGTLAEPTDRAAAAQYYAQARQIDPSLGPAAPDQAAQGAPGAVPSQTGR
;
A
#
# COMPACT_ATOMS: atom_id res chain seq x y z
N MET A 1 -30.43 -17.37 25.00
CA MET A 1 -31.27 -16.17 24.77
C MET A 1 -30.48 -14.94 24.27
N ASN A 2 -29.14 -14.97 24.23
CA ASN A 2 -28.29 -13.81 23.84
C ASN A 2 -27.90 -13.69 22.35
N LEU A 3 -28.23 -14.67 21.50
CA LEU A 3 -27.90 -14.60 20.06
C LEU A 3 -28.90 -13.75 19.26
N LYS A 4 -30.16 -13.71 19.68
CA LYS A 4 -31.24 -12.91 19.03
C LYS A 4 -31.15 -11.41 19.35
N LEU A 5 -30.42 -11.02 20.40
CA LEU A 5 -30.24 -9.62 20.79
C LEU A 5 -29.16 -8.93 19.94
N ASN A 6 -28.08 -9.64 19.61
CA ASN A 6 -27.03 -9.14 18.71
C ASN A 6 -27.49 -8.99 17.25
N LEU A 7 -28.40 -9.87 16.79
CA LEU A 7 -28.99 -9.74 15.45
C LEU A 7 -29.92 -8.52 15.34
N ARG A 8 -30.74 -8.26 16.37
CA ARG A 8 -31.66 -7.11 16.38
C ARG A 8 -30.97 -5.76 16.57
N LEU A 9 -29.83 -5.72 17.25
CA LEU A 9 -29.03 -4.50 17.37
C LEU A 9 -28.36 -4.13 16.03
N ASN A 10 -27.87 -5.13 15.28
CA ASN A 10 -27.32 -4.92 13.93
C ASN A 10 -28.39 -4.51 12.90
N GLU A 11 -29.62 -5.05 13.00
CA GLU A 11 -30.75 -4.63 12.14
C GLU A 11 -31.21 -3.19 12.45
N ALA A 12 -31.22 -2.79 13.73
CA ALA A 12 -31.58 -1.44 14.12
C ALA A 12 -30.53 -0.37 13.70
N LEU A 13 -29.24 -0.72 13.76
CA LEU A 13 -28.14 0.13 13.26
C LEU A 13 -28.15 0.26 11.73
N SER A 14 -28.59 -0.78 11.01
CA SER A 14 -28.70 -0.76 9.54
C SER A 14 -29.84 0.11 9.03
N ALA A 15 -30.86 0.36 9.86
CA ALA A 15 -32.04 1.16 9.50
C ALA A 15 -31.85 2.68 9.68
N LEU A 16 -30.77 3.13 10.35
CA LEU A 16 -30.45 4.54 10.59
C LEU A 16 -29.46 5.13 9.58
N LEU A 17 -28.91 4.29 8.69
CA LEU A 17 -28.14 4.73 7.53
C LEU A 17 -29.11 5.00 6.36
N PRO A 18 -28.92 6.05 5.54
CA PRO A 18 -29.66 6.16 4.29
C PRO A 18 -29.41 4.91 3.43
N PRO A 19 -30.41 4.42 2.68
CA PRO A 19 -30.27 3.19 1.91
C PRO A 19 -29.05 3.30 1.00
N GLN A 20 -28.15 2.33 1.12
CA GLN A 20 -27.17 2.05 0.08
C GLN A 20 -27.99 1.79 -1.20
N THR A 21 -28.01 2.75 -2.11
CA THR A 21 -28.43 2.45 -3.47
C THR A 21 -27.38 1.51 -4.02
N ASP A 22 -27.72 0.23 -4.13
CA ASP A 22 -27.07 -0.67 -5.07
C ASP A 22 -27.00 0.08 -6.40
N SER A 23 -25.79 0.40 -6.84
CA SER A 23 -25.60 0.79 -8.23
C SER A 23 -25.88 -0.48 -9.04
N PRO A 24 -26.93 -0.53 -9.87
CA PRO A 24 -27.12 -1.65 -10.75
C PRO A 24 -25.96 -1.70 -11.74
N GLU A 25 -25.50 -2.92 -12.02
CA GLU A 25 -24.75 -3.23 -13.23
C GLU A 25 -25.41 -2.53 -14.42
N ALA A 26 -24.72 -1.52 -14.96
CA ALA A 26 -25.14 -0.89 -16.20
C ALA A 26 -24.67 -1.77 -17.37
N GLU A 27 -25.46 -2.78 -17.73
CA GLU A 27 -25.50 -3.24 -19.11
C GLU A 27 -26.12 -2.16 -20.02
N PRO A 28 -25.68 -2.08 -21.29
CA PRO A 28 -25.74 -0.85 -22.06
C PRO A 28 -27.16 -0.56 -22.55
N ALA A 29 -27.75 0.54 -22.09
CA ALA A 29 -28.95 1.08 -22.72
C ALA A 29 -28.62 1.56 -24.13
N ALA A 30 -29.34 0.99 -25.10
CA ALA A 30 -29.27 1.29 -26.52
C ALA A 30 -29.38 2.78 -26.81
N VAL A 31 -28.40 3.30 -27.55
CA VAL A 31 -28.49 4.61 -28.20
C VAL A 31 -29.48 4.50 -29.37
N PRO A 32 -30.53 5.34 -29.44
CA PRO A 32 -31.44 5.34 -30.58
C PRO A 32 -30.71 5.81 -31.84
N ALA A 33 -30.98 5.11 -32.94
CA ALA A 33 -30.40 5.34 -34.25
C ALA A 33 -30.71 6.73 -34.82
N ALA A 34 -29.64 7.38 -35.29
CA ALA A 34 -29.52 8.27 -36.44
C ALA A 34 -30.71 9.15 -36.87
N ALA A 35 -30.42 10.46 -36.97
CA ALA A 35 -30.89 11.29 -38.07
C ALA A 35 -29.76 12.21 -38.54
N THR A 36 -29.02 11.77 -39.57
CA THR A 36 -28.32 12.65 -40.50
C THR A 36 -29.34 13.42 -41.34
N PRO A 37 -29.03 14.66 -41.75
CA PRO A 37 -28.89 14.82 -43.20
C PRO A 37 -27.79 15.78 -43.66
N ALA A 38 -27.21 15.37 -44.80
CA ALA A 38 -26.79 16.18 -45.95
C ALA A 38 -25.53 17.09 -45.84
N ALA A 39 -24.44 16.63 -46.45
CA ALA A 39 -23.64 17.46 -47.38
C ALA A 39 -24.34 17.48 -48.77
N PRO A 40 -23.94 18.25 -49.81
CA PRO A 40 -22.74 19.10 -50.04
C PRO A 40 -23.18 20.47 -50.73
N PRO A 41 -22.41 21.28 -51.51
CA PRO A 41 -21.16 21.00 -52.22
C PRO A 41 -20.04 22.06 -52.26
N ALA A 42 -18.94 21.55 -52.81
CA ALA A 42 -17.69 22.16 -53.23
C ALA A 42 -17.75 23.59 -53.77
N SER A 43 -16.70 24.36 -53.50
CA SER A 43 -16.19 25.35 -54.44
C SER A 43 -14.66 25.35 -54.47
N ARG A 44 -14.15 25.24 -55.70
CA ARG A 44 -12.75 25.40 -56.11
C ARG A 44 -12.33 26.86 -55.94
N LYS A 45 -11.07 27.09 -55.56
CA LYS A 45 -10.11 27.94 -56.32
C LYS A 45 -8.72 27.91 -55.66
N ALA A 46 -7.72 27.64 -56.49
CA ALA A 46 -6.30 27.95 -56.32
C ALA A 46 -6.01 29.31 -57.01
N PRO A 47 -4.76 29.75 -57.22
CA PRO A 47 -3.55 29.81 -56.37
C PRO A 47 -3.01 31.28 -56.34
N ASP A 48 -1.71 31.45 -56.05
CA ASP A 48 -0.83 32.63 -56.23
C ASP A 48 -0.31 33.21 -54.90
N SER A 49 0.95 33.61 -54.72
CA SER A 49 2.15 33.63 -55.57
C SER A 49 3.34 34.10 -54.71
N ALA A 50 4.55 33.98 -55.29
CA ALA A 50 5.76 34.77 -55.04
C ALA A 50 6.45 34.60 -53.67
N ALA A 51 7.77 34.40 -53.52
CA ALA A 51 9.00 34.56 -54.29
C ALA A 51 9.98 35.30 -53.35
N SER A 52 11.21 34.79 -53.23
CA SER A 52 12.48 35.50 -53.03
C SER A 52 13.47 34.49 -52.43
N ALA A 53 14.39 33.85 -53.17
CA ALA A 53 15.46 34.32 -54.06
C ALA A 53 16.83 34.46 -53.34
N ALA A 54 17.84 34.00 -54.09
CA ALA A 54 19.30 34.19 -53.98
C ALA A 54 20.07 33.26 -53.02
N ALA A 55 21.21 32.67 -53.39
CA ALA A 55 21.96 32.53 -54.65
C ALA A 55 23.04 31.44 -54.39
N ALA A 56 23.26 30.49 -55.31
CA ALA A 56 24.43 30.34 -56.21
C ALA A 56 25.82 30.39 -55.49
N GLY A 57 26.76 29.46 -55.70
CA GLY A 57 27.00 28.42 -56.70
C GLY A 57 28.31 27.67 -56.33
N PRO A 58 29.08 27.14 -57.30
CA PRO A 58 29.17 25.71 -57.58
C PRO A 58 30.58 25.11 -57.33
N ASP A 59 30.69 23.77 -57.40
CA ASP A 59 31.67 23.08 -58.28
C ASP A 59 31.64 21.54 -58.09
N GLU A 60 31.45 20.85 -59.21
CA GLU A 60 31.66 19.42 -59.48
C GLU A 60 33.02 19.26 -60.22
N PRO A 61 33.48 18.08 -60.68
CA PRO A 61 33.43 16.71 -60.14
C PRO A 61 34.80 15.97 -60.30
N GLY A 62 34.89 14.71 -59.86
CA GLY A 62 35.73 13.71 -60.55
C GLY A 62 36.69 12.88 -59.67
N GLY A 63 36.81 11.59 -60.00
CA GLY A 63 37.98 10.78 -59.62
C GLY A 63 37.70 9.35 -59.17
N SER A 64 37.58 8.44 -60.15
CA SER A 64 37.61 6.98 -60.03
C SER A 64 38.90 6.41 -59.43
N GLY A 65 38.79 5.29 -58.69
CA GLY A 65 39.94 4.44 -58.34
C GLY A 65 39.56 3.25 -57.47
N GLU A 66 39.49 2.05 -58.07
CA GLU A 66 39.31 0.75 -57.42
C GLU A 66 40.68 -0.02 -57.44
N PRO A 67 40.80 -1.25 -56.91
CA PRO A 67 41.19 -1.60 -55.54
C PRO A 67 42.57 -2.31 -55.43
N GLY A 68 43.15 -2.40 -54.23
CA GLY A 68 44.30 -3.30 -54.01
C GLY A 68 44.82 -3.34 -52.57
N GLY A 69 45.09 -4.56 -52.07
CA GLY A 69 46.04 -4.76 -50.97
C GLY A 69 45.52 -5.53 -49.76
N SER A 70 45.49 -6.86 -49.89
CA SER A 70 45.44 -7.80 -48.76
C SER A 70 46.63 -7.62 -47.82
N GLY A 71 46.37 -7.42 -46.52
CA GLY A 71 47.38 -7.41 -45.46
C GLY A 71 46.79 -7.97 -44.18
N GLY A 72 46.85 -9.29 -44.02
CA GLY A 72 46.48 -9.99 -42.80
C GLY A 72 47.40 -9.59 -41.64
N SER A 73 46.85 -8.89 -40.65
CA SER A 73 47.42 -8.82 -39.31
C SER A 73 46.32 -9.13 -38.30
N GLY A 74 46.52 -10.23 -37.56
CA GLY A 74 45.66 -10.67 -36.47
C GLY A 74 45.76 -9.74 -35.27
N GLY A 75 45.23 -8.53 -35.39
CA GLY A 75 44.88 -7.68 -34.26
C GLY A 75 43.49 -8.06 -33.78
N TYR A 76 43.33 -8.32 -32.48
CA TYR A 76 42.01 -8.27 -31.84
C TYR A 76 41.45 -6.86 -32.07
N ALA A 77 40.73 -6.65 -33.17
CA ALA A 77 39.96 -5.45 -33.41
C ALA A 77 38.99 -5.35 -32.23
N ARG A 78 39.25 -4.39 -31.32
CA ARG A 78 38.24 -3.97 -30.35
C ARG A 78 37.04 -3.57 -31.20
N SER A 79 36.00 -4.39 -31.20
CA SER A 79 34.74 -4.06 -31.86
C SER A 79 34.35 -2.67 -31.38
N ALA A 80 34.29 -1.70 -32.30
CA ALA A 80 33.89 -0.34 -31.99
C ALA A 80 32.56 -0.37 -31.20
N PRO A 81 32.39 0.50 -30.18
CA PRO A 81 31.18 0.48 -29.38
C PRO A 81 29.95 0.67 -30.29
N ALA A 82 28.92 -0.14 -30.07
CA ALA A 82 27.71 -0.14 -30.89
C ALA A 82 26.97 1.21 -30.91
N VAL A 83 27.30 2.11 -29.96
CA VAL A 83 26.77 3.47 -29.81
C VAL A 83 27.89 4.36 -29.28
N SER A 84 28.03 5.59 -29.81
CA SER A 84 28.99 6.56 -29.29
C SER A 84 28.63 6.98 -27.84
N PRO A 85 29.60 7.35 -26.98
CA PRO A 85 29.31 7.82 -25.63
C PRO A 85 28.35 9.02 -25.58
N ARG A 86 28.48 9.95 -26.55
CA ARG A 86 27.59 11.11 -26.67
C ARG A 86 26.15 10.68 -26.95
N THR A 87 25.94 9.81 -27.94
CA THR A 87 24.61 9.28 -28.25
C THR A 87 24.03 8.50 -27.08
N ALA A 88 24.85 7.71 -26.38
CA ALA A 88 24.39 6.96 -25.21
C ALA A 88 23.92 7.91 -24.09
N LEU A 89 24.67 8.99 -23.84
CA LEU A 89 24.29 10.01 -22.85
C LEU A 89 23.01 10.75 -23.27
N THR A 90 22.87 11.14 -24.53
CA THR A 90 21.68 11.84 -25.02
C THR A 90 20.41 10.99 -24.90
N VAL A 91 20.46 9.73 -25.32
CA VAL A 91 19.29 8.82 -25.24
C VAL A 91 18.93 8.53 -23.77
N THR A 92 19.95 8.30 -22.93
CA THR A 92 19.74 8.06 -21.50
C THR A 92 19.15 9.29 -20.80
N GLY A 93 19.69 10.49 -21.08
CA GLY A 93 19.20 11.75 -20.56
C GLY A 93 17.76 12.04 -21.00
N GLY A 94 17.42 11.77 -22.26
CA GLY A 94 16.05 11.92 -22.76
C GLY A 94 15.04 11.00 -22.05
N ALA A 95 15.38 9.72 -21.87
CA ALA A 95 14.52 8.78 -21.14
C ALA A 95 14.34 9.17 -19.67
N ALA A 96 15.43 9.56 -19.00
CA ALA A 96 15.41 10.02 -17.62
C ALA A 96 14.62 11.33 -17.46
N ALA A 97 14.75 12.28 -18.39
CA ALA A 97 14.00 13.53 -18.39
C ALA A 97 12.49 13.29 -18.58
N LEU A 98 12.10 12.37 -19.48
CA LEU A 98 10.69 11.96 -19.62
C LEU A 98 10.15 11.37 -18.31
N SER A 99 10.92 10.48 -17.67
CA SER A 99 10.50 9.88 -16.41
C SER A 99 10.37 10.92 -15.30
N ALA A 100 11.34 11.83 -15.18
CA ALA A 100 11.32 12.94 -14.23
C ALA A 100 10.14 13.89 -14.47
N ALA A 101 9.82 14.22 -15.73
CA ALA A 101 8.66 15.06 -16.07
C ALA A 101 7.34 14.42 -15.62
N LEU A 102 7.19 13.11 -15.77
CA LEU A 102 6.02 12.38 -15.28
C LEU A 102 5.96 12.33 -13.74
N TYR A 103 7.10 12.29 -13.04
CA TYR A 103 7.14 12.48 -11.58
C TYR A 103 6.78 13.90 -11.16
N VAL A 104 7.24 14.92 -11.89
CA VAL A 104 6.83 16.31 -11.64
C VAL A 104 5.32 16.47 -11.81
N TYR A 105 4.73 15.86 -12.84
CA TYR A 105 3.28 15.80 -13.01
C TYR A 105 2.61 15.10 -11.82
N LEU A 106 3.03 13.89 -11.46
CA LEU A 106 2.51 13.14 -10.32
C LEU A 106 2.55 13.97 -9.03
N PHE A 107 3.69 14.57 -8.70
CA PHE A 107 3.86 15.33 -7.47
C PHE A 107 3.20 16.71 -7.49
N SER A 108 2.79 17.20 -8.67
CA SER A 108 1.92 18.38 -8.78
C SER A 108 0.47 18.08 -8.41
N LEU A 109 0.07 16.80 -8.33
CA LEU A 109 -1.28 16.43 -7.95
C LEU A 109 -1.49 16.59 -6.43
N PRO A 110 -2.71 16.96 -6.00
CA PRO A 110 -3.05 17.08 -4.59
C PRO A 110 -2.73 15.80 -3.81
N LYS A 111 -2.21 15.95 -2.60
CA LYS A 111 -1.88 14.86 -1.66
C LYS A 111 -0.74 13.93 -2.11
N ALA A 112 -0.17 14.11 -3.30
CA ALA A 112 0.88 13.23 -3.82
C ALA A 112 2.19 13.30 -3.01
N LEU A 113 2.53 14.45 -2.44
CA LEU A 113 3.75 14.59 -1.62
C LEU A 113 3.48 14.50 -0.11
N THR A 114 2.35 15.02 0.36
CA THR A 114 2.06 15.19 1.79
C THR A 114 1.05 14.21 2.36
N GLY A 115 0.17 13.66 1.53
CA GLY A 115 -0.90 12.78 1.99
C GLY A 115 -0.40 11.38 2.38
N ALA A 116 -1.20 10.65 3.14
CA ALA A 116 -1.02 9.23 3.40
C ALA A 116 -1.64 8.42 2.24
N HIS A 117 -0.86 7.59 1.56
CA HIS A 117 -1.33 6.79 0.41
C HIS A 117 -1.55 5.33 0.75
N GLY A 118 -0.82 4.79 1.71
CA GLY A 118 -0.99 3.42 2.16
C GLY A 118 0.04 3.01 3.20
N TYR A 119 -0.08 1.75 3.63
CA TYR A 119 0.73 1.11 4.66
C TYR A 119 2.25 1.30 4.49
N ASP A 120 2.77 1.12 3.28
CA ASP A 120 4.23 1.17 3.02
C ASP A 120 4.84 2.56 3.23
N ASP A 121 4.07 3.65 3.10
CA ASP A 121 4.56 5.01 3.37
C ASP A 121 5.01 5.17 4.83
N GLY A 122 4.28 4.51 5.72
CA GLY A 122 4.46 4.62 7.16
C GLY A 122 5.58 3.71 7.64
N VAL A 123 5.48 2.41 7.38
CA VAL A 123 6.30 1.37 8.01
C VAL A 123 7.80 1.57 7.78
N LEU A 124 8.19 1.92 6.55
CA LEU A 124 9.61 2.00 6.17
C LEU A 124 10.29 3.26 6.74
N LEU A 125 9.60 4.41 6.72
CA LEU A 125 10.10 5.62 7.37
C LEU A 125 10.02 5.53 8.89
N ALA A 126 8.95 4.93 9.44
CA ALA A 126 8.77 4.66 10.86
C ALA A 126 9.93 3.81 11.42
N ALA A 127 10.32 2.74 10.73
CA ALA A 127 11.46 1.92 11.10
C ALA A 127 12.76 2.74 11.14
N SER A 128 12.95 3.65 10.17
CA SER A 128 14.10 4.56 10.12
C SER A 128 14.08 5.58 11.27
N LEU A 129 12.92 6.16 11.57
CA LEU A 129 12.71 7.08 12.68
C LEU A 129 12.99 6.40 14.02
N ARG A 130 12.56 5.15 14.22
CA ARG A 130 12.89 4.39 15.45
C ARG A 130 14.38 4.05 15.54
N LEU A 131 14.98 3.65 14.42
CA LEU A 131 16.40 3.28 14.34
C LEU A 131 17.31 4.43 14.79
N VAL A 132 17.07 5.66 14.34
CA VAL A 132 17.90 6.82 14.71
C VAL A 132 17.74 7.24 16.17
N HIS A 133 16.67 6.78 16.84
CA HIS A 133 16.44 6.98 18.28
C HIS A 133 16.87 5.77 19.13
N GLY A 134 17.65 4.84 18.57
CA GLY A 134 18.21 3.70 19.30
C GLY A 134 17.25 2.52 19.49
N VAL A 135 16.08 2.56 18.85
CA VAL A 135 15.11 1.46 18.87
C VAL A 135 15.30 0.62 17.60
N LEU A 136 15.76 -0.60 17.77
CA LEU A 136 16.27 -1.45 16.69
C LEU A 136 15.20 -2.42 16.17
N PRO A 137 15.03 -2.54 14.84
CA PRO A 137 14.31 -3.65 14.21
C PRO A 137 14.74 -5.02 14.75
N TYR A 138 13.79 -5.96 14.81
CA TYR A 138 13.91 -7.36 15.27
C TYR A 138 14.22 -7.54 16.76
N ARG A 139 14.90 -6.58 17.40
CA ARG A 139 15.17 -6.61 18.85
C ARG A 139 14.04 -5.96 19.63
N ASP A 140 13.64 -4.76 19.22
CA ASP A 140 12.70 -3.92 19.97
C ASP A 140 11.31 -3.85 19.33
N PHE A 141 11.19 -4.23 18.05
CA PHE A 141 9.92 -4.36 17.33
C PHE A 141 10.05 -5.32 16.14
N THR A 142 8.94 -5.95 15.74
CA THR A 142 8.86 -6.83 14.57
C THR A 142 9.00 -6.03 13.28
N PHE A 143 9.78 -6.54 12.33
CA PHE A 143 9.96 -5.92 11.03
C PHE A 143 10.20 -7.01 9.98
N LEU A 144 9.38 -7.07 8.93
CA LEU A 144 9.42 -8.18 7.97
C LEU A 144 10.43 -8.01 6.83
N HIS A 145 11.07 -6.86 6.76
CA HIS A 145 11.98 -6.53 5.67
C HIS A 145 13.42 -6.50 6.16
N PRO A 146 14.41 -6.83 5.31
CA PRO A 146 15.81 -6.55 5.60
C PRO A 146 16.06 -5.06 5.97
N PRO A 147 17.07 -4.74 6.80
CA PRO A 147 17.24 -3.41 7.40
C PRO A 147 17.88 -2.38 6.46
N GLY A 148 18.17 -2.72 5.22
CA GLY A 148 18.90 -1.88 4.28
C GLY A 148 18.15 -0.61 3.88
N LEU A 149 16.81 -0.64 3.73
CA LEU A 149 16.07 0.60 3.49
C LEU A 149 16.02 1.48 4.75
N PRO A 150 15.73 0.96 5.96
CA PRO A 150 15.87 1.74 7.19
C PRO A 150 17.25 2.42 7.36
N LEU A 151 18.33 1.71 7.03
CA LEU A 151 19.69 2.27 7.04
C LEU A 151 19.88 3.35 5.97
N LEU A 152 19.32 3.16 4.77
CA LEU A 152 19.40 4.13 3.67
C LEU A 152 18.61 5.41 3.97
N MET A 153 17.49 5.28 4.68
CA MET A 153 16.62 6.39 5.07
C MET A 153 16.99 7.01 6.42
N ALA A 154 17.94 6.45 7.16
CA ALA A 154 18.40 7.00 8.44
C ALA A 154 18.82 8.50 8.35
N PRO A 155 19.53 8.98 7.32
CA PRO A 155 19.82 10.42 7.19
C PRO A 155 18.56 11.28 7.02
N VAL A 156 17.53 10.75 6.34
CA VAL A 156 16.23 11.43 6.16
C VAL A 156 15.44 11.44 7.46
N ALA A 157 15.51 10.36 8.24
CA ALA A 157 14.93 10.30 9.57
C ALA A 157 15.60 11.28 10.55
N VAL A 158 16.94 11.40 10.51
CA VAL A 158 17.67 12.44 11.28
C VAL A 158 17.22 13.83 10.85
N LEU A 159 17.11 14.09 9.53
CA LEU A 159 16.56 15.36 9.04
C LEU A 159 15.15 15.62 9.60
N GLY A 160 14.30 14.60 9.64
CA GLY A 160 12.94 14.67 10.22
C GLY A 160 12.90 15.10 11.67
N SER A 161 13.92 14.77 12.46
CA SER A 161 14.03 15.25 13.85
C SER A 161 14.28 16.76 13.97
N VAL A 162 14.71 17.41 12.88
CA VAL A 162 15.02 18.85 12.84
C VAL A 162 13.92 19.65 12.15
N VAL A 163 13.42 19.16 11.00
CA VAL A 163 12.44 19.90 10.16
C VAL A 163 11.01 19.37 10.25
N GLY A 164 10.78 18.33 11.06
CA GLY A 164 9.50 17.64 11.20
C GLY A 164 9.39 16.38 10.33
N GLN A 165 8.63 15.41 10.83
CA GLN A 165 8.38 14.12 10.17
C GLN A 165 7.65 14.25 8.81
N PRO A 166 6.69 15.16 8.61
CA PRO A 166 6.05 15.34 7.30
C PRO A 166 7.04 15.77 6.22
N ALA A 167 8.00 16.64 6.56
CA ALA A 167 9.03 17.07 5.62
C ALA A 167 10.00 15.92 5.29
N ALA A 168 10.34 15.06 6.26
CA ALA A 168 11.13 13.86 6.01
C ALA A 168 10.41 12.89 5.05
N LEU A 169 9.10 12.72 5.18
CA LEU A 169 8.30 11.91 4.26
C LEU A 169 8.38 12.45 2.83
N VAL A 170 8.23 13.76 2.64
CA VAL A 170 8.38 14.42 1.33
C VAL A 170 9.77 14.15 0.74
N VAL A 171 10.83 14.34 1.52
CA VAL A 171 12.21 14.10 1.06
C VAL A 171 12.41 12.62 0.69
N ALA A 172 11.89 11.69 1.47
CA ALA A 172 12.01 10.27 1.20
C ALA A 172 11.27 9.86 -0.10
N ARG A 173 10.09 10.42 -0.37
CA ARG A 173 9.36 10.23 -1.63
C ARG A 173 10.13 10.79 -2.82
N LEU A 174 10.68 12.00 -2.71
CA LEU A 174 11.50 12.60 -3.76
C LEU A 174 12.75 11.76 -4.06
N LEU A 175 13.43 11.24 -3.03
CA LEU A 175 14.59 10.36 -3.20
C LEU A 175 14.20 9.03 -3.85
N THR A 176 13.04 8.47 -3.51
CA THR A 176 12.56 7.22 -4.11
C THR A 176 12.16 7.41 -5.57
N ALA A 177 11.54 8.54 -5.92
CA ALA A 177 11.31 8.94 -7.31
C ALA A 177 12.62 9.12 -8.09
N LEU A 178 13.64 9.76 -7.49
CA LEU A 178 14.96 9.87 -8.08
C LEU A 178 15.63 8.49 -8.27
N ALA A 179 15.42 7.55 -7.35
CA ALA A 179 15.89 6.18 -7.51
C ALA A 179 15.23 5.50 -8.72
N SER A 180 13.91 5.68 -8.91
CA SER A 180 13.19 5.23 -10.11
C SER A 180 13.69 5.86 -11.41
N VAL A 181 13.97 7.16 -11.42
CA VAL A 181 14.60 7.82 -12.58
C VAL A 181 16.00 7.24 -12.83
N GLY A 182 16.74 6.91 -11.77
CA GLY A 182 18.00 6.19 -11.83
C GLY A 182 17.87 4.79 -12.43
N VAL A 183 16.78 4.06 -12.17
CA VAL A 183 16.47 2.76 -12.79
C VAL A 183 16.27 2.91 -14.30
N VAL A 184 15.49 3.91 -14.72
CA VAL A 184 15.29 4.23 -16.15
C VAL A 184 16.62 4.55 -16.83
N ALA A 185 17.43 5.43 -16.21
CA ALA A 185 18.73 5.83 -16.74
C ALA A 185 19.69 4.62 -16.80
N GLY A 186 19.77 3.84 -15.72
CA GLY A 186 20.63 2.68 -15.61
C GLY A 186 20.27 1.58 -16.61
N GLY A 187 18.97 1.28 -16.77
CA GLY A 187 18.47 0.31 -17.74
C GLY A 187 18.75 0.76 -19.17
N THR A 188 18.42 2.01 -19.51
CA THR A 188 18.70 2.58 -20.83
C THR A 188 20.19 2.51 -21.17
N LEU A 189 21.05 2.89 -20.21
CA LEU A 189 22.49 2.83 -20.38
C LEU A 189 22.98 1.38 -20.51
N LEU A 190 22.42 0.44 -19.77
CA LEU A 190 22.79 -0.98 -19.86
C LEU A 190 22.47 -1.55 -21.25
N ALA A 191 21.39 -1.11 -21.89
CA ALA A 191 21.01 -1.51 -23.25
C ALA A 191 21.97 -1.01 -24.36
N ARG A 192 22.93 -0.12 -24.05
CA ARG A 192 23.87 0.47 -25.04
C ARG A 192 24.67 -0.54 -25.86
N SER A 193 24.98 -1.71 -25.27
CA SER A 193 25.70 -2.78 -25.97
C SER A 193 24.91 -3.35 -27.17
N ARG A 194 23.61 -3.03 -27.25
CA ARG A 194 22.69 -3.50 -28.30
C ARG A 194 22.25 -2.43 -29.30
N GLY A 195 22.92 -1.28 -29.29
CA GLY A 195 22.69 -0.22 -30.27
C GLY A 195 21.60 0.76 -29.84
N ARG A 196 21.49 1.86 -30.58
CA ARG A 196 20.60 2.99 -30.27
C ARG A 196 19.14 2.57 -30.12
N THR A 197 18.65 1.67 -30.99
CA THR A 197 17.26 1.18 -30.94
C THR A 197 16.96 0.45 -29.63
N ALA A 198 17.87 -0.40 -29.14
CA ALA A 198 17.67 -1.09 -27.87
C ALA A 198 17.59 -0.11 -26.71
N MET A 199 18.42 0.95 -26.72
CA MET A 199 18.37 2.01 -25.71
C MET A 199 17.04 2.75 -25.75
N ILE A 200 16.58 3.19 -26.92
CA ILE A 200 15.32 3.92 -27.07
C ILE A 200 14.14 3.06 -26.60
N VAL A 201 14.04 1.80 -27.05
CA VAL A 201 12.96 0.89 -26.66
C VAL A 201 12.99 0.63 -25.16
N THR A 202 14.16 0.35 -24.58
CA THR A 202 14.29 0.13 -23.13
C THR A 202 13.88 1.38 -22.35
N GLY A 203 14.41 2.55 -22.71
CA GLY A 203 14.12 3.80 -22.02
C GLY A 203 12.64 4.15 -22.07
N LEU A 204 12.00 4.03 -23.23
CA LEU A 204 10.57 4.28 -23.37
C LEU A 204 9.72 3.28 -22.59
N LEU A 205 10.05 1.98 -22.64
CA LEU A 205 9.34 0.97 -21.87
C LEU A 205 9.42 1.26 -20.37
N LEU A 206 10.61 1.56 -19.83
CA LEU A 206 10.78 1.80 -18.40
C LEU A 206 10.17 3.14 -17.96
N SER A 207 10.28 4.19 -18.78
CA SER A 207 9.68 5.50 -18.48
C SER A 207 8.15 5.51 -18.60
N CYS A 208 7.56 4.71 -19.48
CA CYS A 208 6.10 4.68 -19.67
C CYS A 208 5.43 3.52 -18.93
N PHE A 209 6.15 2.79 -18.09
CA PHE A 209 5.63 1.68 -17.31
C PHE A 209 4.82 2.19 -16.11
N PRO A 210 3.52 1.91 -15.98
CA PRO A 210 2.69 2.44 -14.88
C PRO A 210 3.22 2.11 -13.48
N LEU A 211 3.75 0.89 -13.29
CA LEU A 211 4.34 0.49 -12.01
C LEU A 211 5.58 1.27 -11.64
N THR A 212 6.25 1.94 -12.59
CA THR A 212 7.35 2.85 -12.26
C THR A 212 6.89 3.95 -11.34
N TYR A 213 5.71 4.51 -11.60
CA TYR A 213 5.14 5.59 -10.81
C TYR A 213 4.43 5.07 -9.57
N LEU A 214 3.76 3.92 -9.66
CA LEU A 214 3.16 3.28 -8.49
C LEU A 214 4.19 2.97 -7.39
N ALA A 215 5.35 2.44 -7.78
CA ALA A 215 6.41 2.09 -6.84
C ALA A 215 7.20 3.33 -6.36
N GLY A 216 7.48 4.29 -7.25
CA GLY A 216 8.34 5.43 -6.90
C GLY A 216 7.64 6.65 -6.29
N GLN A 217 6.30 6.67 -6.22
CA GLN A 217 5.56 7.73 -5.53
C GLN A 217 5.54 7.56 -4.00
N SER A 218 5.76 6.32 -3.53
CA SER A 218 5.84 5.94 -2.11
C SER A 218 7.28 5.55 -1.76
N LEU A 219 7.52 5.10 -0.53
CA LEU A 219 8.84 4.65 -0.04
C LEU A 219 9.10 3.17 -0.29
N THR A 220 8.52 2.57 -1.34
CA THR A 220 8.60 1.12 -1.53
C THR A 220 10.04 0.65 -1.79
N LEU A 221 10.28 -0.64 -1.53
CA LEU A 221 11.63 -1.24 -1.60
C LEU A 221 12.13 -1.40 -3.05
N GLU A 222 11.23 -1.48 -4.02
CA GLU A 222 11.53 -1.92 -5.39
C GLU A 222 12.42 -0.97 -6.19
N PRO A 223 12.19 0.36 -6.21
CA PRO A 223 13.04 1.30 -6.94
C PRO A 223 14.50 1.22 -6.50
N TRP A 224 14.73 1.21 -5.18
CA TRP A 224 16.06 1.10 -4.58
C TRP A 224 16.74 -0.24 -4.90
N THR A 225 15.99 -1.33 -4.78
CA THR A 225 16.47 -2.68 -5.10
C THR A 225 16.89 -2.79 -6.57
N ALA A 226 16.04 -2.34 -7.48
CA ALA A 226 16.30 -2.36 -8.92
C ALA A 226 17.48 -1.46 -9.29
N LEU A 227 17.59 -0.28 -8.68
CA LEU A 227 18.70 0.64 -8.90
C LEU A 227 20.04 -0.02 -8.52
N CYS A 228 20.12 -0.61 -7.33
CA CYS A 228 21.32 -1.31 -6.88
C CYS A 228 21.67 -2.51 -7.79
N CYS A 229 20.68 -3.25 -8.28
CA CYS A 229 20.89 -4.35 -9.24
C CYS A 229 21.44 -3.85 -10.58
N LEU A 230 20.93 -2.72 -11.09
CA LEU A 230 21.39 -2.12 -12.34
C LEU A 230 22.78 -1.49 -12.21
N VAL A 231 23.09 -0.84 -11.09
CA VAL A 231 24.45 -0.40 -10.76
C VAL A 231 25.40 -1.60 -10.76
N GLY A 232 24.98 -2.71 -10.16
CA GLY A 232 25.69 -3.99 -10.18
C GLY A 232 25.98 -4.49 -11.59
N ALA A 233 24.96 -4.54 -12.43
CA ALA A 233 25.08 -4.98 -13.83
C ALA A 233 25.94 -4.04 -14.69
N LEU A 234 25.78 -2.72 -14.56
CA LEU A 234 26.59 -1.72 -15.26
C LEU A 234 28.07 -1.78 -14.85
N ALA A 235 28.35 -2.05 -13.58
CA ALA A 235 29.70 -2.27 -13.10
C ALA A 235 30.27 -3.58 -13.67
N ALA A 236 29.47 -4.64 -13.77
CA ALA A 236 29.91 -5.96 -14.24
C ALA A 236 30.21 -6.04 -15.74
N PHE A 237 29.56 -5.25 -16.61
CA PHE A 237 29.66 -5.38 -18.07
C PHE A 237 30.35 -4.21 -18.77
N GLU A 238 31.16 -4.50 -19.78
CA GLU A 238 31.74 -3.53 -20.70
C GLU A 238 30.71 -3.06 -21.75
N PHE A 239 31.10 -2.08 -22.58
CA PHE A 239 30.23 -1.54 -23.65
C PHE A 239 29.82 -2.57 -24.70
N ASP A 240 30.55 -3.66 -24.85
CA ASP A 240 30.23 -4.78 -25.75
C ASP A 240 29.38 -5.88 -25.07
N GLY A 241 29.05 -5.71 -23.78
CA GLY A 241 28.29 -6.68 -22.99
C GLY A 241 29.10 -7.89 -22.51
N THR A 242 30.43 -7.86 -22.63
CA THR A 242 31.33 -8.84 -22.00
C THR A 242 31.63 -8.46 -20.55
N PRO A 243 32.00 -9.42 -19.67
CA PRO A 243 32.34 -9.09 -18.29
C PRO A 243 33.59 -8.22 -18.22
N THR A 244 33.57 -7.18 -17.37
CA THR A 244 34.72 -6.30 -17.14
C THR A 244 35.93 -7.06 -16.59
N ARG A 245 37.13 -6.57 -16.91
CA ARG A 245 38.38 -7.05 -16.31
C ARG A 245 38.81 -6.24 -15.09
N SER A 246 38.17 -5.10 -14.83
CA SER A 246 38.51 -4.24 -13.71
C SER A 246 38.08 -4.86 -12.38
N ALA A 247 39.05 -5.24 -11.54
CA ALA A 247 38.78 -5.79 -10.22
C ALA A 247 38.01 -4.80 -9.32
N ARG A 248 38.21 -3.48 -9.50
CA ARG A 248 37.43 -2.46 -8.79
C ARG A 248 35.96 -2.50 -9.19
N ARG A 249 35.67 -2.59 -10.49
CA ARG A 249 34.30 -2.67 -10.99
C ARG A 249 33.61 -3.98 -10.62
N LEU A 250 34.33 -5.11 -10.64
CA LEU A 250 33.79 -6.40 -10.18
C LEU A 250 33.42 -6.38 -8.69
N ARG A 251 34.25 -5.74 -7.85
CA ARG A 251 33.94 -5.55 -6.43
C ARG A 251 32.74 -4.62 -6.23
N LEU A 252 32.67 -3.50 -6.97
CA LEU A 252 31.50 -2.63 -6.96
C LEU A 252 30.23 -3.37 -7.39
N ALA A 253 30.32 -4.24 -8.40
CA ALA A 253 29.20 -5.03 -8.87
C ALA A 253 28.65 -5.95 -7.78
N GLY A 254 29.53 -6.70 -7.12
CA GLY A 254 29.15 -7.56 -5.99
C GLY A 254 28.59 -6.76 -4.83
N PHE A 255 29.29 -5.70 -4.39
CA PHE A 255 28.86 -4.88 -3.26
C PHE A 255 27.47 -4.28 -3.47
N ALA A 256 27.19 -3.70 -4.65
CA ALA A 256 25.88 -3.15 -4.97
C ALA A 256 24.76 -4.21 -4.94
N LEU A 257 25.03 -5.42 -5.44
CA LEU A 257 24.08 -6.55 -5.36
C LEU A 257 23.88 -7.02 -3.91
N GLY A 258 24.93 -7.00 -3.09
CA GLY A 258 24.84 -7.28 -1.65
C GLY A 258 23.93 -6.30 -0.94
N ILE A 259 24.12 -4.98 -1.17
CA ILE A 259 23.24 -3.93 -0.64
C ILE A 259 21.79 -4.14 -1.11
N ALA A 260 21.58 -4.49 -2.39
CA ALA A 260 20.24 -4.78 -2.89
C ALA A 260 19.55 -5.90 -2.10
N CYS A 261 20.28 -6.96 -1.71
CA CYS A 261 19.75 -8.05 -0.90
C CYS A 261 19.40 -7.62 0.53
N THR A 262 20.09 -6.61 1.06
CA THR A 262 19.76 -6.00 2.36
C THR A 262 18.58 -5.04 2.29
N ILE A 263 18.12 -4.64 1.10
CA ILE A 263 16.89 -3.84 0.93
C ILE A 263 15.71 -4.78 0.71
N LYS A 264 15.86 -5.73 -0.22
CA LYS A 264 14.85 -6.75 -0.51
C LYS A 264 15.52 -8.06 -0.84
N LEU A 265 15.19 -9.13 -0.10
CA LEU A 265 15.81 -10.45 -0.24
C LEU A 265 15.74 -11.01 -1.66
N TRP A 266 14.70 -10.63 -2.41
CA TRP A 266 14.48 -11.01 -3.80
C TRP A 266 15.58 -10.57 -4.77
N ALA A 267 16.43 -9.61 -4.40
CA ALA A 267 17.61 -9.23 -5.18
C ALA A 267 18.63 -10.37 -5.34
N LEU A 268 18.53 -11.45 -4.53
CA LEU A 268 19.31 -12.68 -4.72
C LEU A 268 19.11 -13.28 -6.11
N LEU A 269 17.92 -13.15 -6.71
CA LEU A 269 17.60 -13.71 -8.03
C LEU A 269 18.41 -13.05 -9.16
N PRO A 270 18.38 -11.70 -9.35
CA PRO A 270 19.25 -11.06 -10.34
C PRO A 270 20.74 -11.16 -9.97
N ALA A 271 21.11 -11.24 -8.68
CA ALA A 271 22.49 -11.46 -8.30
C ALA A 271 23.02 -12.85 -8.74
N LEU A 272 22.22 -13.91 -8.53
CA LEU A 272 22.53 -15.25 -9.00
C LEU A 272 22.60 -15.31 -10.53
N ALA A 273 21.64 -14.68 -11.22
CA ALA A 273 21.65 -14.55 -12.67
C ALA A 273 22.95 -13.92 -13.17
N LEU A 274 23.44 -12.87 -12.51
CA LEU A 274 24.67 -12.18 -12.90
C LEU A 274 25.91 -13.04 -12.68
N LEU A 275 26.01 -13.72 -11.54
CA LEU A 275 27.12 -14.64 -11.24
C LEU A 275 27.18 -15.78 -12.27
N LEU A 276 26.04 -16.40 -12.58
CA LEU A 276 25.94 -17.47 -13.58
C LEU A 276 26.29 -16.96 -14.98
N ALA A 277 25.78 -15.79 -15.37
CA ALA A 277 26.04 -15.19 -16.66
C ALA A 277 27.52 -14.84 -16.87
N VAL A 278 28.17 -14.30 -15.85
CA VAL A 278 29.62 -13.99 -15.88
C VAL A 278 30.45 -15.28 -15.94
N ARG A 279 30.02 -16.34 -15.22
CA ARG A 279 30.63 -17.67 -15.24
C ARG A 279 30.57 -18.32 -16.63
N VAL A 280 29.42 -18.25 -17.30
CA VAL A 280 29.17 -18.86 -18.62
C VAL A 280 29.81 -18.02 -19.75
N GLY A 281 29.76 -16.69 -19.65
CA GLY A 281 30.19 -15.79 -20.72
C GLY A 281 31.71 -15.66 -20.91
N ARG A 282 32.54 -16.31 -20.10
CA ARG A 282 33.99 -16.42 -20.35
C ARG A 282 34.36 -17.86 -20.71
N GLY A 283 34.94 -18.04 -21.90
CA GLY A 283 35.63 -19.28 -22.24
C GLY A 283 36.66 -19.64 -21.17
N ARG A 284 36.84 -20.95 -20.93
CA ARG A 284 37.63 -21.58 -19.85
C ARG A 284 39.14 -21.21 -19.85
N ARG A 285 39.53 -19.94 -19.74
CA ARG A 285 40.92 -19.56 -19.47
C ARG A 285 41.22 -19.81 -17.99
N ARG A 286 42.18 -20.69 -17.71
CA ARG A 286 42.65 -21.03 -16.35
C ARG A 286 43.15 -19.75 -15.66
N GLY A 287 42.57 -19.38 -14.51
CA GLY A 287 43.14 -18.38 -13.58
C GLY A 287 42.18 -17.29 -13.08
N ASP A 288 41.58 -16.50 -13.98
CA ASP A 288 40.74 -15.36 -13.58
C ASP A 288 39.26 -15.77 -13.43
N ARG A 289 38.77 -15.80 -12.18
CA ARG A 289 37.39 -16.13 -11.82
C ARG A 289 36.65 -14.88 -11.34
N PRO A 290 36.19 -13.99 -12.26
CA PRO A 290 35.51 -12.74 -11.90
C PRO A 290 34.27 -12.96 -11.03
N GLU A 291 33.55 -14.07 -11.22
CA GLU A 291 32.40 -14.47 -10.43
C GLU A 291 32.75 -14.63 -8.94
N ARG A 292 33.99 -15.04 -8.61
CA ARG A 292 34.44 -15.13 -7.22
C ARG A 292 34.64 -13.76 -6.59
N ARG A 293 35.15 -12.78 -7.35
CA ARG A 293 35.33 -11.40 -6.87
C ARG A 293 33.99 -10.73 -6.64
N ILE A 294 33.05 -10.92 -7.57
CA ILE A 294 31.67 -10.44 -7.42
C ILE A 294 31.03 -11.12 -6.21
N GLY A 295 31.10 -12.46 -6.12
CA GLY A 295 30.52 -13.22 -5.01
C GLY A 295 31.08 -12.82 -3.64
N ALA A 296 32.40 -12.66 -3.51
CA ALA A 296 33.01 -12.21 -2.27
C ALA A 296 32.56 -10.79 -1.87
N ALA A 297 32.50 -9.86 -2.83
CA ALA A 297 32.03 -8.51 -2.56
C ALA A 297 30.52 -8.43 -2.28
N LEU A 298 29.72 -9.34 -2.87
CA LEU A 298 28.30 -9.50 -2.56
C LEU A 298 28.11 -9.94 -1.12
N LEU A 299 28.88 -10.93 -0.65
CA LEU A 299 28.85 -11.35 0.74
C LEU A 299 29.20 -10.20 1.68
N VAL A 300 30.22 -9.38 1.34
CA VAL A 300 30.57 -8.19 2.14
C VAL A 300 29.43 -7.15 2.12
N GLY A 301 28.90 -6.81 0.94
CA GLY A 301 27.80 -5.85 0.82
C GLY A 301 26.51 -6.29 1.48
N GLY A 302 26.28 -7.61 1.60
CA GLY A 302 25.16 -8.17 2.34
C GLY A 302 25.41 -8.27 3.85
N ALA A 303 26.57 -8.79 4.25
CA ALA A 303 26.88 -9.05 5.65
C ALA A 303 27.10 -7.77 6.45
N VAL A 304 27.78 -6.75 5.91
CA VAL A 304 28.12 -5.55 6.68
C VAL A 304 26.88 -4.81 7.21
N PRO A 305 25.84 -4.52 6.40
CA PRO A 305 24.62 -3.87 6.90
C PRO A 305 23.79 -4.77 7.82
N LEU A 306 23.85 -6.10 7.64
CA LEU A 306 23.07 -7.06 8.44
C LEU A 306 23.73 -7.39 9.78
N LEU A 307 25.06 -7.31 9.86
CA LEU A 307 25.84 -7.82 10.99
C LEU A 307 25.41 -7.26 12.35
N PRO A 308 25.18 -5.93 12.53
CA PRO A 308 24.74 -5.41 13.82
C PRO A 308 23.42 -6.02 14.29
N PHE A 309 22.47 -6.22 13.38
CA PHE A 309 21.16 -6.78 13.69
C PHE A 309 21.23 -8.29 13.94
N LEU A 310 22.07 -8.99 13.17
CA LEU A 310 22.29 -10.42 13.35
C LEU A 310 22.98 -10.72 14.69
N LEU A 311 23.90 -9.86 15.14
CA LEU A 311 24.56 -10.01 16.44
C LEU A 311 23.62 -9.74 17.62
N LEU A 312 22.68 -8.80 17.46
CA LEU A 312 21.78 -8.38 18.54
C LEU A 312 20.50 -9.22 18.63
N ALA A 313 19.99 -9.72 17.50
CA ALA A 313 18.72 -10.46 17.44
C ALA A 313 18.73 -11.55 16.34
N PRO A 314 19.62 -12.56 16.39
CA PRO A 314 19.79 -13.52 15.31
C PRO A 314 18.53 -14.34 15.01
N GLY A 315 17.87 -14.85 16.06
CA GLY A 315 16.67 -15.67 15.93
C GLY A 315 15.50 -14.89 15.34
N ARG A 316 15.25 -13.68 15.84
CA ARG A 316 14.16 -12.81 15.36
C ARG A 316 14.39 -12.32 13.94
N LEU A 317 15.61 -11.90 13.60
CA LEU A 317 15.93 -11.49 12.23
C LEU A 317 15.68 -12.62 11.23
N VAL A 318 16.14 -13.85 11.52
CA VAL A 318 15.91 -15.00 10.63
C VAL A 318 14.42 -15.33 10.55
N HIS A 319 13.73 -15.33 11.70
CA HIS A 319 12.31 -15.59 11.76
C HIS A 319 11.51 -14.60 10.90
N ASP A 320 11.62 -13.30 11.17
CA ASP A 320 10.77 -12.26 10.58
C ASP A 320 11.09 -12.03 9.09
N VAL A 321 12.36 -12.08 8.71
CA VAL A 321 12.82 -11.75 7.35
C VAL A 321 12.83 -12.96 6.41
N ILE A 322 13.05 -14.17 6.94
CA ILE A 322 13.21 -15.39 6.13
C ILE A 322 12.05 -16.35 6.39
N THR A 323 11.87 -16.82 7.63
CA THR A 323 10.89 -17.87 7.94
C THR A 323 9.48 -17.42 7.59
N THR A 324 9.02 -16.29 8.12
CA THR A 324 7.68 -15.74 7.85
C THR A 324 7.40 -15.56 6.36
N GLN A 325 8.42 -15.16 5.58
CA GLN A 325 8.28 -14.97 4.14
C GLN A 325 8.13 -16.29 3.37
N LEU A 326 8.77 -17.37 3.85
CA LEU A 326 8.76 -18.69 3.23
C LEU A 326 7.55 -19.53 3.64
N THR A 327 7.05 -19.34 4.86
CA THR A 327 5.96 -20.15 5.41
C THR A 327 4.59 -19.53 5.19
N ARG A 328 4.48 -18.22 4.89
CA ARG A 328 3.16 -17.62 4.67
C ARG A 328 2.42 -18.28 3.51
N ASP A 329 1.13 -18.54 3.71
CA ASP A 329 0.24 -19.13 2.72
C ASP A 329 -0.95 -18.20 2.45
N SER A 330 -0.69 -17.05 1.83
CA SER A 330 -1.77 -16.13 1.46
C SER A 330 -2.34 -16.52 0.09
N LEU A 331 -3.48 -17.21 0.06
CA LEU A 331 -4.23 -17.34 -1.19
C LEU A 331 -4.78 -15.97 -1.61
N GLY A 332 -4.22 -15.38 -2.68
CA GLY A 332 -4.79 -14.15 -3.25
C GLY A 332 -4.05 -13.60 -4.46
N THR A 333 -4.62 -13.81 -5.66
CA THR A 333 -4.22 -13.34 -7.01
C THR A 333 -3.69 -14.50 -7.88
N PRO A 334 -4.46 -15.00 -8.86
CA PRO A 334 -4.03 -16.04 -9.80
C PRO A 334 -2.77 -15.62 -10.58
N ALA A 335 -1.89 -16.58 -10.90
CA ALA A 335 -0.64 -16.31 -11.61
C ALA A 335 -0.84 -15.49 -12.90
N GLY A 336 -1.92 -15.74 -13.66
CA GLY A 336 -2.26 -14.97 -14.84
C GLY A 336 -2.54 -13.49 -14.57
N GLU A 337 -3.16 -13.17 -13.44
CA GLU A 337 -3.39 -11.78 -13.03
C GLU A 337 -2.09 -11.11 -12.58
N ARG A 338 -1.22 -11.82 -11.84
CA ARG A 338 0.12 -11.34 -11.48
C ARG A 338 0.95 -10.96 -12.71
N LEU A 339 0.86 -11.76 -13.77
CA LEU A 339 1.55 -11.51 -15.04
C LEU A 339 1.08 -10.21 -15.73
N ARG A 340 -0.17 -9.77 -15.53
CA ARG A 340 -0.65 -8.48 -16.06
C ARG A 340 0.12 -7.32 -15.48
N PHE A 341 0.44 -7.36 -14.18
CA PHE A 341 1.28 -6.36 -13.52
C PHE A 341 2.73 -6.42 -14.00
N VAL A 342 3.31 -7.62 -14.20
CA VAL A 342 4.68 -7.78 -14.74
C VAL A 342 4.84 -7.12 -16.11
N VAL A 343 3.84 -7.20 -16.98
CA VAL A 343 3.87 -6.55 -18.31
C VAL A 343 3.39 -5.09 -18.30
N GLY A 344 2.97 -4.56 -17.14
CA GLY A 344 2.56 -3.16 -17.00
C GLY A 344 1.13 -2.87 -17.44
N LEU A 345 0.31 -3.91 -17.57
CA LEU A 345 -1.08 -3.85 -18.06
C LEU A 345 -2.08 -4.31 -16.97
N GLY A 346 -1.66 -4.27 -15.70
CA GLY A 346 -2.47 -4.64 -14.54
C GLY A 346 -3.11 -3.42 -13.86
N GLY A 347 -4.41 -3.52 -13.57
CA GLY A 347 -5.05 -2.79 -12.45
C GLY A 347 -5.23 -1.27 -12.54
N GLY A 348 -5.68 -0.72 -13.68
CA GLY A 348 -6.13 0.68 -13.76
C GLY A 348 -7.67 0.81 -13.84
N PRO A 349 -8.32 1.78 -13.17
CA PRO A 349 -9.78 1.98 -13.23
C PRO A 349 -10.30 2.44 -14.60
N SER A 350 -9.44 2.89 -15.51
CA SER A 350 -9.86 3.35 -16.83
C SER A 350 -8.77 3.15 -17.89
N GLY A 351 -9.03 2.28 -18.87
CA GLY A 351 -8.48 2.49 -20.21
C GLY A 351 -8.30 1.27 -21.12
N LEU A 352 -7.70 0.18 -20.66
CA LEU A 352 -7.49 -1.02 -21.49
C LEU A 352 -7.48 -2.26 -20.60
N HIS A 353 -8.62 -2.93 -20.49
CA HIS A 353 -8.67 -4.27 -19.89
C HIS A 353 -8.00 -5.26 -20.84
N VAL A 354 -6.67 -5.32 -20.77
CA VAL A 354 -5.91 -6.35 -21.46
C VAL A 354 -6.19 -7.67 -20.74
N SER A 355 -6.81 -8.60 -21.45
CA SER A 355 -7.14 -9.91 -20.89
C SER A 355 -5.87 -10.62 -20.41
N THR A 356 -6.02 -11.45 -19.38
CA THR A 356 -4.94 -12.34 -18.91
C THR A 356 -4.31 -13.13 -20.06
N GLY A 357 -5.11 -13.56 -21.05
CA GLY A 357 -4.64 -14.24 -22.24
C GLY A 357 -3.67 -13.42 -23.10
N VAL A 358 -3.89 -12.11 -23.25
CA VAL A 358 -2.97 -11.23 -23.99
C VAL A 358 -1.67 -11.02 -23.22
N ALA A 359 -1.72 -10.82 -21.90
CA ALA A 359 -0.51 -10.69 -21.08
C ALA A 359 0.36 -11.96 -21.14
N VAL A 360 -0.26 -13.13 -21.00
CA VAL A 360 0.41 -14.43 -21.16
C VAL A 360 0.94 -14.59 -22.59
N GLY A 361 0.14 -14.25 -23.60
CA GLY A 361 0.54 -14.31 -25.01
C GLY A 361 1.76 -13.44 -25.33
N LEU A 362 1.83 -12.22 -24.80
CA LEU A 362 2.99 -11.34 -24.93
C LEU A 362 4.25 -11.96 -24.30
N LEU A 363 4.14 -12.53 -23.10
CA LEU A 363 5.27 -13.18 -22.44
C LEU A 363 5.74 -14.43 -23.19
N VAL A 364 4.80 -15.25 -23.70
CA VAL A 364 5.12 -16.39 -24.55
C VAL A 364 5.81 -15.93 -25.83
N ALA A 365 5.32 -14.87 -26.48
CA ALA A 365 5.96 -14.31 -27.67
C ALA A 365 7.39 -13.81 -27.38
N VAL A 366 7.60 -13.13 -26.24
CA VAL A 366 8.93 -12.70 -25.80
C VAL A 366 9.83 -13.92 -25.52
N ALA A 367 9.32 -14.96 -24.87
CA ALA A 367 10.08 -16.18 -24.59
C ALA A 367 10.46 -16.94 -25.86
N LEU A 368 9.55 -17.06 -26.83
CA LEU A 368 9.81 -17.67 -28.14
C LEU A 368 10.82 -16.84 -28.94
N ALA A 369 10.66 -15.51 -28.96
CA ALA A 369 11.61 -14.61 -29.61
C ALA A 369 13.00 -14.69 -28.96
N ALA A 370 13.07 -14.77 -27.63
CA ALA A 370 14.32 -15.02 -26.92
C ALA A 370 14.92 -16.37 -27.28
N GLY A 371 14.13 -17.45 -27.28
CA GLY A 371 14.59 -18.77 -27.70
C GLY A 371 15.17 -18.78 -29.12
N ALA A 372 14.48 -18.16 -30.08
CA ALA A 372 14.93 -18.07 -31.47
C ALA A 372 16.19 -17.20 -31.61
N VAL A 373 16.21 -16.01 -31.02
CA VAL A 373 17.33 -15.05 -31.16
C VAL A 373 18.59 -15.58 -30.48
N TYR A 374 18.46 -16.18 -29.30
CA TYR A 374 19.59 -16.68 -28.52
C TYR A 374 20.09 -18.05 -29.01
N ARG A 375 19.25 -18.90 -29.63
CA ARG A 375 19.75 -20.11 -30.32
C ARG A 375 20.52 -19.79 -31.60
N ALA A 376 20.09 -18.76 -32.33
CA ALA A 376 20.65 -18.42 -33.64
C ALA A 376 21.84 -17.42 -33.59
N GLY A 377 22.36 -17.05 -32.41
CA GLY A 377 23.32 -15.96 -32.27
C GLY A 377 24.46 -16.22 -31.30
N ARG A 378 25.55 -15.47 -31.43
CA ARG A 378 26.61 -15.36 -30.41
C ARG A 378 26.09 -14.50 -29.26
N ASN A 379 25.87 -15.14 -28.10
CA ASN A 379 25.39 -14.47 -26.89
C ASN A 379 26.55 -14.05 -26.00
N THR A 380 26.48 -12.84 -25.45
CA THR A 380 27.44 -12.31 -24.48
C THR A 380 27.11 -12.77 -23.06
N ALA A 381 27.91 -12.38 -22.06
CA ALA A 381 27.52 -12.59 -20.67
C ALA A 381 26.27 -11.77 -20.31
N GLN A 382 26.20 -10.52 -20.74
CA GLN A 382 25.05 -9.65 -20.47
C GLN A 382 23.73 -10.23 -21.02
N ASP A 383 23.77 -10.91 -22.17
CA ASP A 383 22.65 -11.67 -22.72
C ASP A 383 22.08 -12.69 -21.74
N TRP A 384 22.94 -13.58 -21.25
CA TRP A 384 22.54 -14.62 -20.33
C TRP A 384 22.04 -14.03 -19.02
N PHE A 385 22.62 -12.91 -18.58
CA PHE A 385 22.13 -12.17 -17.42
C PHE A 385 20.71 -11.67 -17.64
N LEU A 386 20.43 -10.97 -18.75
CA LEU A 386 19.09 -10.45 -19.02
C LEU A 386 18.06 -11.57 -19.10
N LEU A 387 18.38 -12.66 -19.80
CA LEU A 387 17.48 -13.82 -19.91
C LEU A 387 17.24 -14.47 -18.54
N ALA A 388 18.29 -14.76 -17.78
CA ALA A 388 18.19 -15.43 -16.50
C ALA A 388 17.53 -14.55 -15.42
N ALA A 389 17.85 -13.25 -15.37
CA ALA A 389 17.24 -12.32 -14.41
C ALA A 389 15.74 -12.18 -14.68
N THR A 390 15.32 -12.03 -15.94
CA THR A 390 13.90 -11.99 -16.30
C THR A 390 13.21 -13.30 -15.95
N ALA A 391 13.77 -14.45 -16.36
CA ALA A 391 13.17 -15.74 -16.06
C ALA A 391 13.00 -15.98 -14.56
N LEU A 392 14.07 -15.80 -13.77
CA LEU A 392 14.04 -16.03 -12.32
C LEU A 392 13.06 -15.10 -11.60
N THR A 393 13.04 -13.80 -11.94
CA THR A 393 12.17 -12.83 -11.26
C THR A 393 10.71 -12.97 -11.65
N VAL A 394 10.40 -13.26 -12.92
CA VAL A 394 9.02 -13.54 -13.36
C VAL A 394 8.51 -14.83 -12.74
N THR A 395 9.31 -15.90 -12.76
CA THR A 395 8.96 -17.17 -12.11
C THR A 395 8.71 -16.95 -10.62
N ALA A 396 9.57 -16.25 -9.91
CA ALA A 396 9.39 -16.02 -8.48
C ALA A 396 8.07 -15.28 -8.18
N VAL A 397 7.67 -14.28 -8.98
CA VAL A 397 6.38 -13.60 -8.82
C VAL A 397 5.18 -14.53 -9.10
N CYS A 398 5.28 -15.44 -10.06
CA CYS A 398 4.22 -16.41 -10.35
C CYS A 398 4.00 -17.41 -9.21
N PHE A 399 5.05 -17.75 -8.47
CA PHE A 399 5.04 -18.77 -7.42
C PHE A 399 5.17 -18.20 -5.99
N SER A 400 5.13 -16.89 -5.81
CA SER A 400 5.12 -16.31 -4.47
C SER A 400 3.82 -16.67 -3.75
N SER A 401 3.91 -16.86 -2.44
CA SER A 401 2.71 -17.01 -1.61
C SER A 401 1.84 -15.77 -1.67
N SER A 402 2.40 -14.57 -1.44
CA SER A 402 1.67 -13.30 -1.56
C SER A 402 2.00 -12.51 -2.82
N PHE A 403 1.07 -11.67 -3.27
CA PHE A 403 1.29 -10.74 -4.38
C PHE A 403 0.64 -9.37 -4.14
N TYR A 404 1.44 -8.31 -4.30
CA TYR A 404 0.96 -6.92 -4.35
C TYR A 404 1.31 -6.30 -5.71
N ALA A 405 0.49 -5.38 -6.20
CA ALA A 405 0.63 -4.80 -7.54
C ALA A 405 2.05 -4.27 -7.85
N HIS A 406 2.69 -3.63 -6.87
CA HIS A 406 4.04 -3.08 -7.01
C HIS A 406 5.14 -4.16 -7.16
N TYR A 407 4.88 -5.43 -6.82
CA TYR A 407 5.85 -6.53 -7.04
C TYR A 407 6.16 -6.76 -8.52
N GLY A 408 5.26 -6.37 -9.43
CA GLY A 408 5.50 -6.40 -10.87
C GLY A 408 6.63 -5.47 -11.34
N TYR A 409 7.04 -4.48 -10.53
CA TYR A 409 8.06 -3.50 -10.90
C TYR A 409 9.41 -4.15 -11.21
N SER A 410 9.94 -4.99 -10.30
CA SER A 410 11.28 -5.55 -10.45
C SER A 410 11.41 -6.51 -11.66
N PRO A 411 10.51 -7.48 -11.88
CA PRO A 411 10.51 -8.28 -13.10
C PRO A 411 10.28 -7.43 -14.36
N GLY A 412 9.42 -6.41 -14.28
CA GLY A 412 9.16 -5.48 -15.38
C GLY A 412 10.41 -4.77 -15.88
N VAL A 413 11.33 -4.38 -14.98
CA VAL A 413 12.61 -3.76 -15.35
C VAL A 413 13.46 -4.68 -16.22
N PHE A 414 13.63 -5.94 -15.81
CA PHE A 414 14.43 -6.91 -16.56
C PHE A 414 13.73 -7.35 -17.85
N LEU A 415 12.41 -7.46 -17.84
CA LEU A 415 11.60 -7.72 -19.03
C LEU A 415 11.76 -6.61 -20.07
N GLY A 416 11.66 -5.33 -19.67
CA GLY A 416 11.84 -4.19 -20.57
C GLY A 416 13.24 -4.15 -21.21
N LEU A 417 14.28 -4.45 -20.42
CA LEU A 417 15.65 -4.62 -20.91
C LEU A 417 15.78 -5.77 -21.93
N LEU A 418 15.17 -6.91 -21.65
CA LEU A 418 15.19 -8.08 -22.55
C LEU A 418 14.48 -7.75 -23.87
N VAL A 419 13.29 -7.14 -23.81
CA VAL A 419 12.54 -6.71 -24.99
C VAL A 419 13.35 -5.71 -25.82
N GLY A 420 13.94 -4.70 -25.18
CA GLY A 420 14.82 -3.75 -25.87
C GLY A 420 16.01 -4.42 -26.55
N ALA A 421 16.64 -5.39 -25.89
CA ALA A 421 17.74 -6.17 -26.46
C ALA A 421 17.31 -7.04 -27.66
N LEU A 422 16.12 -7.65 -27.62
CA LEU A 422 15.55 -8.44 -28.71
C LEU A 422 15.22 -7.56 -29.92
N VAL A 423 14.53 -6.44 -29.72
CA VAL A 423 14.17 -5.49 -30.78
C VAL A 423 15.44 -4.92 -31.42
N GLY A 424 16.42 -4.50 -30.61
CA GLY A 424 17.70 -3.98 -31.14
C GLY A 424 18.48 -5.01 -31.96
N ARG A 425 18.34 -6.32 -31.68
CA ARG A 425 18.89 -7.38 -32.52
C ARG A 425 18.10 -7.58 -33.81
N ALA A 426 16.77 -7.61 -33.73
CA ALA A 426 15.91 -7.78 -34.88
C ALA A 426 16.13 -6.65 -35.91
N VAL A 427 16.14 -5.39 -35.46
CA VAL A 427 16.36 -4.23 -36.34
C VAL A 427 17.74 -4.26 -37.00
N ARG A 428 18.79 -4.71 -36.30
CA ARG A 428 20.13 -4.87 -36.89
C ARG A 428 20.22 -5.99 -37.91
N ARG A 429 19.43 -7.06 -37.77
CA ARG A 429 19.40 -8.17 -38.74
C ARG A 429 18.65 -7.82 -40.01
N VAL A 430 17.53 -7.10 -39.91
CA VAL A 430 16.66 -6.81 -41.06
C VAL A 430 17.12 -5.57 -41.84
N GLY A 431 17.70 -4.58 -41.18
CA GLY A 431 18.41 -3.47 -41.82
C GLY A 431 17.60 -2.50 -42.67
N SER A 432 16.30 -2.73 -42.91
CA SER A 432 15.49 -1.90 -43.82
C SER A 432 15.00 -0.59 -43.20
N GLU A 433 14.98 0.48 -44.02
CA GLU A 433 14.36 1.78 -43.72
C GLU A 433 12.90 1.62 -43.27
N LEU A 434 12.17 0.68 -43.89
CA LEU A 434 10.78 0.37 -43.56
C LEU A 434 10.60 -0.16 -42.13
N VAL A 435 11.51 -1.03 -41.66
CA VAL A 435 11.50 -1.57 -40.28
C VAL A 435 11.94 -0.53 -39.27
N ARG A 436 12.82 0.40 -39.65
CA ARG A 436 13.18 1.56 -38.82
C ARG A 436 12.01 2.54 -38.69
N GLY A 437 11.35 2.89 -39.79
CA GLY A 437 10.18 3.77 -39.81
C GLY A 437 8.99 3.17 -39.06
N GLY A 438 8.65 1.91 -39.35
CA GLY A 438 7.58 1.19 -38.65
C GLY A 438 7.88 0.97 -37.16
N GLY A 439 9.14 0.69 -36.81
CA GLY A 439 9.56 0.58 -35.41
C GLY A 439 9.45 1.91 -34.64
N MET A 440 9.84 3.02 -35.26
CA MET A 440 9.69 4.36 -34.67
C MET A 440 8.22 4.78 -34.53
N ALA A 441 7.37 4.45 -35.52
CA ALA A 441 5.93 4.68 -35.44
C ALA A 441 5.30 3.85 -34.31
N ALA A 442 5.67 2.57 -34.16
CA ALA A 442 5.20 1.71 -33.06
C ALA A 442 5.66 2.22 -31.68
N LEU A 443 6.88 2.74 -31.58
CA LEU A 443 7.39 3.39 -30.35
C LEU A 443 6.64 4.69 -30.03
N ALA A 444 6.33 5.51 -31.04
CA ALA A 444 5.53 6.72 -30.86
C ALA A 444 4.10 6.39 -30.42
N ILE A 445 3.46 5.40 -31.05
CA ILE A 445 2.13 4.90 -30.67
C ILE A 445 2.16 4.37 -29.23
N MET A 446 3.20 3.61 -28.85
CA MET A 446 3.36 3.14 -27.46
C MET A 446 3.40 4.31 -26.47
N VAL A 447 4.15 5.37 -26.74
CA VAL A 447 4.18 6.55 -25.84
C VAL A 447 2.81 7.22 -25.77
N VAL A 448 2.14 7.42 -26.91
CA VAL A 448 0.81 8.04 -26.99
C VAL A 448 -0.24 7.22 -26.23
N LEU A 449 -0.12 5.88 -26.22
CA LEU A 449 -1.07 5.01 -25.51
C LEU A 449 -0.73 4.83 -24.03
N MET A 450 0.55 4.73 -23.67
CA MET A 450 0.97 4.38 -22.31
C MET A 450 1.03 5.58 -21.36
N VAL A 451 1.38 6.78 -21.82
CA VAL A 451 1.42 7.98 -20.95
C VAL A 451 0.03 8.30 -20.36
N PRO A 452 -1.07 8.31 -21.13
CA PRO A 452 -2.41 8.45 -20.56
C PRO A 452 -2.75 7.38 -19.53
N GLN A 453 -2.28 6.14 -19.73
CA GLN A 453 -2.46 5.05 -18.75
C GLN A 453 -1.68 5.30 -17.47
N VAL A 454 -0.44 5.79 -17.55
CA VAL A 454 0.34 6.23 -16.38
C VAL A 454 -0.44 7.30 -15.61
N CYS A 455 -0.89 8.36 -16.29
CA CYS A 455 -1.65 9.45 -15.66
C CYS A 455 -2.98 8.99 -15.08
N SER A 456 -3.67 8.04 -15.74
CA SER A 456 -4.89 7.42 -15.23
C SER A 456 -4.62 6.59 -13.97
N SER A 457 -3.60 5.74 -14.01
CA SER A 457 -3.22 4.87 -12.89
C SER A 457 -2.82 5.68 -11.66
N VAL A 458 -2.03 6.74 -11.86
CA VAL A 458 -1.64 7.69 -10.81
C VAL A 458 -2.86 8.38 -10.20
N ARG A 459 -3.76 8.91 -11.02
CA ARG A 459 -4.99 9.57 -10.52
C ARG A 459 -5.89 8.59 -9.78
N GLY A 460 -6.01 7.35 -10.26
CA GLY A 460 -6.75 6.29 -9.59
C GLY A 460 -6.18 5.98 -8.21
N TYR A 461 -4.85 5.83 -8.11
CA TYR A 461 -4.18 5.57 -6.84
C TYR A 461 -4.34 6.74 -5.84
N LEU A 462 -4.10 7.97 -6.29
CA LEU A 462 -4.26 9.16 -5.45
C LEU A 462 -5.72 9.49 -5.13
N GLY A 463 -6.68 8.93 -5.86
CA GLY A 463 -8.11 9.06 -5.55
C GLY A 463 -8.46 8.53 -4.15
N GLY A 464 -7.75 7.51 -3.68
CA GLY A 464 -7.88 6.98 -2.32
C GLY A 464 -7.02 7.68 -1.25
N ALA A 465 -6.14 8.60 -1.65
CA ALA A 465 -5.23 9.26 -0.71
C ALA A 465 -5.96 10.28 0.17
N THR A 466 -5.56 10.35 1.43
CA THR A 466 -6.06 11.32 2.42
C THR A 466 -4.91 12.14 2.99
N ASP A 467 -5.20 13.34 3.49
CA ASP A 467 -4.21 14.20 4.14
C ASP A 467 -4.74 14.65 5.52
N PRO A 468 -4.83 13.71 6.49
CA PRO A 468 -5.34 14.03 7.81
C PRO A 468 -4.30 14.77 8.68
N GLY A 469 -3.02 14.83 8.25
CA GLY A 469 -1.88 15.31 9.02
C GLY A 469 -2.09 16.65 9.72
N PRO A 470 -2.42 17.75 9.01
CA PRO A 470 -2.60 19.06 9.64
C PRO A 470 -3.68 19.10 10.72
N ARG A 471 -4.76 18.32 10.54
CA ARG A 471 -5.88 18.27 11.48
C ARG A 471 -5.55 17.40 12.68
N LEU A 472 -4.94 16.24 12.45
CA LEU A 472 -4.44 15.37 13.51
C LEU A 472 -3.37 16.09 14.36
N ALA A 473 -2.49 16.88 13.73
CA ALA A 473 -1.50 17.69 14.44
C ALA A 473 -2.16 18.73 15.37
N ALA A 474 -3.32 19.26 15.00
CA ALA A 474 -4.09 20.20 15.82
C ALA A 474 -4.89 19.49 16.93
N ALA A 475 -5.43 18.30 16.66
CA ALA A 475 -6.24 17.53 17.61
C ALA A 475 -5.38 16.78 18.66
N ILE A 476 -4.20 16.31 18.28
CA ILE A 476 -3.31 15.53 19.15
C ILE A 476 -2.29 16.46 19.80
N LYS A 477 -2.37 16.57 21.13
CA LYS A 477 -1.43 17.36 21.94
C LYS A 477 0.02 16.89 21.72
N PRO A 478 0.99 17.80 21.50
CA PRO A 478 2.40 17.44 21.38
C PRO A 478 2.90 16.66 22.60
N GLY A 479 3.73 15.63 22.38
CA GLY A 479 4.29 14.79 23.44
C GLY A 479 3.36 13.67 23.93
N SER A 480 2.09 13.64 23.51
CA SER A 480 1.16 12.58 23.87
C SER A 480 1.55 11.25 23.25
N CYS A 481 1.27 10.15 23.96
CA CYS A 481 1.45 8.82 23.43
C CYS A 481 0.28 8.45 22.52
N VAL A 482 0.58 8.14 21.25
CA VAL A 482 -0.42 7.77 20.26
C VAL A 482 -0.14 6.37 19.74
N LEU A 483 -1.11 5.47 19.93
CA LEU A 483 -1.10 4.15 19.30
C LEU A 483 -1.82 4.25 17.95
N SER A 484 -1.30 3.60 16.92
CA SER A 484 -1.96 3.57 15.62
C SER A 484 -1.74 2.26 14.89
N ASP A 485 -2.73 1.92 14.06
CA ASP A 485 -2.70 0.82 13.09
C ASP A 485 -2.03 1.22 11.76
N ASP A 486 -1.74 2.50 11.57
CA ASP A 486 -1.00 3.01 10.42
C ASP A 486 -0.06 4.16 10.83
N PRO A 487 1.25 3.89 10.89
CA PRO A 487 2.22 4.90 11.26
C PRO A 487 2.32 6.06 10.26
N ALA A 488 1.86 5.93 9.01
CA ALA A 488 1.91 7.02 8.02
C ALA A 488 1.10 8.24 8.50
N ARG A 489 -0.05 8.02 9.14
CA ARG A 489 -0.91 9.09 9.66
C ARG A 489 -0.28 9.82 10.85
N LEU A 490 0.48 9.10 11.68
CA LEU A 490 1.26 9.72 12.75
C LEU A 490 2.44 10.53 12.20
N ILE A 491 3.12 10.03 11.18
CA ILE A 491 4.24 10.74 10.52
C ILE A 491 3.75 12.04 9.88
N THR A 492 2.63 11.99 9.14
CA THR A 492 2.02 13.18 8.52
C THR A 492 1.48 14.19 9.54
N ALA A 493 1.16 13.75 10.76
CA ALA A 493 0.78 14.62 11.87
C ALA A 493 1.96 15.09 12.73
N ASP A 494 3.19 14.62 12.46
CA ASP A 494 4.36 14.82 13.32
C ASP A 494 4.15 14.32 14.77
N ARG A 495 3.47 13.18 14.91
CA ARG A 495 3.13 12.54 16.20
C ARG A 495 3.69 11.13 16.34
N PHE A 496 4.47 10.64 15.37
CA PHE A 496 5.07 9.32 15.47
C PHE A 496 6.22 9.33 16.49
N GLY A 497 6.21 8.41 17.46
CA GLY A 497 7.32 8.27 18.41
C GLY A 497 7.43 9.35 19.48
N ALA A 498 6.36 10.11 19.75
CA ALA A 498 6.35 11.09 20.83
C ALA A 498 6.46 10.40 22.22
N GLY A 499 7.47 10.78 23.00
CA GLY A 499 7.76 10.23 24.34
C GLY A 499 8.54 8.89 24.32
N SER A 500 9.58 8.76 25.14
CA SER A 500 10.46 7.58 25.17
C SER A 500 9.79 6.29 25.65
N ALA A 501 8.64 6.38 26.31
CA ALA A 501 7.91 5.24 26.90
C ALA A 501 6.65 4.84 26.10
N CYS A 502 6.33 5.50 24.99
CA CYS A 502 5.10 5.24 24.25
C CYS A 502 5.18 3.93 23.43
N PRO A 503 4.21 3.01 23.57
CA PRO A 503 4.08 1.85 22.68
C PRO A 503 3.72 2.32 21.26
N VAL A 504 4.70 2.28 20.37
CA VAL A 504 4.50 2.62 18.95
C VAL A 504 4.68 1.37 18.10
N LEU A 505 3.62 1.01 17.39
CA LEU A 505 3.64 -0.07 16.41
C LEU A 505 4.22 0.47 15.10
N VAL A 506 5.41 -0.01 14.74
CA VAL A 506 6.08 0.36 13.48
C VAL A 506 5.48 -0.39 12.31
N ASP A 507 5.09 -1.64 12.54
CA ASP A 507 4.70 -2.59 11.51
C ASP A 507 3.54 -3.44 12.07
N PRO A 508 2.30 -2.89 12.19
CA PRO A 508 1.18 -3.63 12.76
C PRO A 508 0.80 -4.88 11.95
N PHE A 509 0.77 -4.74 10.62
CA PHE A 509 0.46 -5.84 9.70
C PHE A 509 1.53 -6.95 9.73
N GLY A 510 2.81 -6.57 9.73
CA GLY A 510 3.91 -7.52 9.79
C GLY A 510 4.10 -8.13 11.16
N SER A 511 3.74 -7.43 12.24
CA SER A 511 3.64 -8.03 13.58
C SER A 511 2.61 -9.16 13.59
N TRP A 512 1.46 -8.97 12.95
CA TRP A 512 0.46 -10.01 12.79
C TRP A 512 0.99 -11.20 11.99
N LEU A 513 1.54 -10.94 10.80
CA LEU A 513 2.07 -12.00 9.93
C LEU A 513 3.23 -12.77 10.56
N ALA A 514 4.02 -12.14 11.44
CA ALA A 514 5.06 -12.84 12.18
C ALA A 514 4.46 -13.83 13.19
N ASP A 515 3.33 -13.52 13.80
CA ASP A 515 2.68 -14.38 14.79
C ASP A 515 1.74 -15.44 14.16
N ASP A 516 1.06 -15.10 13.06
CA ASP A 516 0.23 -16.01 12.25
C ASP A 516 0.53 -15.80 10.75
N PRO A 517 1.47 -16.57 10.19
CA PRO A 517 1.87 -16.44 8.79
C PRO A 517 0.81 -16.95 7.82
N ASP A 518 -0.17 -17.73 8.27
CA ASP A 518 -1.14 -18.41 7.40
C ASP A 518 -2.34 -17.50 7.08
N HIS A 519 -2.60 -16.47 7.89
CA HIS A 519 -3.76 -15.61 7.74
C HIS A 519 -3.42 -14.11 7.81
N GLU A 520 -3.91 -13.35 6.84
CA GLU A 520 -3.85 -11.88 6.90
C GLU A 520 -4.87 -11.33 7.92
N PRO A 521 -4.66 -10.13 8.49
CA PRO A 521 -5.56 -9.55 9.51
C PRO A 521 -7.03 -9.46 9.07
N SER A 522 -7.27 -9.19 7.78
CA SER A 522 -8.62 -9.15 7.20
C SER A 522 -9.33 -10.51 7.23
N GLN A 523 -8.59 -11.61 7.26
CA GLN A 523 -9.09 -12.99 7.23
C GLN A 523 -9.18 -13.59 8.65
N SER A 524 -8.32 -13.14 9.57
CA SER A 524 -8.10 -13.74 10.88
C SER A 524 -8.82 -13.05 12.05
N ASN A 525 -9.56 -11.95 11.83
CA ASN A 525 -10.20 -11.23 12.95
C ASN A 525 -11.20 -12.06 13.77
N ALA A 526 -11.63 -13.22 13.28
CA ALA A 526 -12.40 -14.17 14.08
C ALA A 526 -11.60 -14.81 15.23
N ASN A 527 -10.29 -15.00 15.06
CA ASN A 527 -9.35 -15.57 16.04
C ASN A 527 -7.96 -14.91 15.88
N PRO A 528 -7.76 -13.68 16.35
CA PRO A 528 -6.48 -12.99 16.19
C PRO A 528 -5.36 -13.62 17.03
N PRO A 529 -4.08 -13.48 16.63
CA PRO A 529 -2.96 -14.05 17.36
C PRO A 529 -2.84 -13.49 18.79
N GLU A 530 -2.60 -14.36 19.78
CA GLU A 530 -2.57 -13.95 21.19
C GLU A 530 -1.45 -12.94 21.48
N ALA A 531 -0.26 -13.15 20.92
CA ALA A 531 0.89 -12.27 21.13
C ALA A 531 0.63 -10.86 20.58
N THR A 532 0.19 -10.74 19.33
CA THR A 532 -0.25 -9.47 18.72
C THR A 532 -1.37 -8.82 19.53
N SER A 533 -2.37 -9.58 19.99
CA SER A 533 -3.48 -9.08 20.82
C SER A 533 -3.00 -8.46 22.13
N ARG A 534 -2.04 -9.11 22.80
CA ARG A 534 -1.44 -8.62 24.05
C ARG A 534 -0.66 -7.32 23.86
N VAL A 535 0.09 -7.19 22.77
CA VAL A 535 0.83 -5.96 22.44
C VAL A 535 -0.13 -4.80 22.21
N TRP A 536 -1.21 -5.02 21.47
CA TRP A 536 -2.24 -4.01 21.23
C TRP A 536 -2.93 -3.57 22.51
N LEU A 537 -3.35 -4.52 23.35
CA LEU A 537 -4.02 -4.22 24.61
C LEU A 537 -3.12 -3.44 25.57
N GLU A 538 -1.85 -3.85 25.73
CA GLU A 538 -0.90 -3.10 26.55
C GLU A 538 -0.59 -1.72 25.95
N GLY A 539 -0.58 -1.63 24.61
CA GLY A 539 -0.52 -0.38 23.88
C GLY A 539 -1.65 0.57 24.27
N MET A 540 -2.88 0.10 24.19
CA MET A 540 -4.10 0.84 24.52
C MET A 540 -4.17 1.23 26.00
N ARG A 541 -3.52 0.50 26.89
CA ARG A 541 -3.45 0.87 28.32
C ARG A 541 -2.57 2.09 28.59
N ARG A 542 -1.62 2.38 27.71
CA ARG A 542 -0.61 3.44 27.90
C ARG A 542 -0.79 4.63 26.95
N ALA A 543 -1.58 4.47 25.90
CA ALA A 543 -1.76 5.49 24.88
C ALA A 543 -2.81 6.52 25.30
N ASP A 544 -2.47 7.80 25.19
CA ASP A 544 -3.38 8.93 25.38
C ASP A 544 -4.41 9.02 24.24
N TYR A 545 -3.99 8.62 23.04
CA TYR A 545 -4.82 8.59 21.84
C TYR A 545 -4.66 7.26 21.10
N LEU A 546 -5.75 6.80 20.49
CA LEU A 546 -5.73 5.72 19.52
C LEU A 546 -6.17 6.27 18.17
N LEU A 547 -5.36 6.05 17.13
CA LEU A 547 -5.63 6.49 15.77
C LEU A 547 -5.81 5.28 14.85
N GLN A 548 -6.98 5.18 14.22
CA GLN A 548 -7.30 4.10 13.29
C GLN A 548 -7.53 4.62 11.87
N VAL A 549 -7.21 3.79 10.86
CA VAL A 549 -7.46 4.12 9.44
C VAL A 549 -8.94 4.09 9.07
N ALA A 550 -9.70 3.26 9.79
CA ALA A 550 -11.12 2.99 9.62
C ALA A 550 -11.75 2.72 10.99
N GLU A 551 -13.07 2.85 11.08
CA GLU A 551 -13.80 2.41 12.27
C GLU A 551 -13.62 0.90 12.45
N ARG A 552 -13.11 0.49 13.63
CA ARG A 552 -12.76 -0.90 13.91
C ARG A 552 -11.87 -1.52 12.83
N SER A 553 -10.73 -0.87 12.61
CA SER A 553 -9.74 -1.31 11.64
C SER A 553 -9.39 -2.79 11.76
N THR A 554 -9.27 -3.48 10.63
CA THR A 554 -8.94 -4.91 10.59
C THR A 554 -7.51 -5.23 11.03
N PHE A 555 -6.64 -4.22 11.13
CA PHE A 555 -5.28 -4.35 11.64
C PHE A 555 -5.21 -4.37 13.18
N VAL A 556 -6.31 -4.03 13.85
CA VAL A 556 -6.43 -4.15 15.31
C VAL A 556 -7.03 -5.53 15.63
N PRO A 557 -6.41 -6.32 16.52
CA PRO A 557 -6.92 -7.63 16.91
C PRO A 557 -8.11 -7.48 17.86
N TRP A 558 -9.32 -7.43 17.32
CA TRP A 558 -10.56 -7.25 18.09
C TRP A 558 -11.00 -8.51 18.85
N THR A 559 -10.15 -9.03 19.74
CA THR A 559 -10.57 -10.01 20.75
C THR A 559 -11.68 -9.44 21.64
N PRO A 560 -12.46 -10.29 22.34
CA PRO A 560 -13.40 -9.79 23.35
C PRO A 560 -12.73 -8.86 24.38
N GLU A 561 -11.54 -9.21 24.86
CA GLU A 561 -10.79 -8.37 25.82
C GLU A 561 -10.40 -7.01 25.25
N VAL A 562 -9.85 -6.97 24.03
CA VAL A 562 -9.49 -5.71 23.35
C VAL A 562 -10.74 -4.87 23.08
N THR A 563 -11.83 -5.50 22.65
CA THR A 563 -13.10 -4.83 22.35
C THR A 563 -13.71 -4.20 23.60
N ASP A 564 -13.78 -4.96 24.70
CA ASP A 564 -14.35 -4.50 25.96
C ASP A 564 -13.52 -3.37 26.57
N TYR A 565 -12.18 -3.52 26.56
CA TYR A 565 -11.28 -2.47 27.04
C TYR A 565 -11.40 -1.20 26.20
N PHE A 566 -11.37 -1.32 24.87
CA PHE A 566 -11.52 -0.18 23.97
C PHE A 566 -12.83 0.56 24.19
N ALA A 567 -13.95 -0.16 24.24
CA ALA A 567 -15.27 0.45 24.41
C ALA A 567 -15.43 1.20 25.75
N SER A 568 -14.78 0.71 26.81
CA SER A 568 -14.89 1.28 28.16
C SER A 568 -13.89 2.40 28.46
N HIS A 569 -12.87 2.60 27.61
CA HIS A 569 -11.79 3.55 27.88
C HIS A 569 -11.51 4.53 26.74
N TYR A 570 -12.20 4.44 25.60
CA TYR A 570 -11.96 5.33 24.47
C TYR A 570 -13.23 6.02 23.98
N VAL A 571 -13.10 7.32 23.68
CA VAL A 571 -14.16 8.13 23.06
C VAL A 571 -13.70 8.57 21.70
N LEU A 572 -14.51 8.33 20.66
CA LEU A 572 -14.26 8.87 19.32
C LEU A 572 -14.37 10.39 19.36
N ILE A 573 -13.31 11.11 19.00
CA ILE A 573 -13.29 12.59 18.98
C ILE A 573 -13.21 13.16 17.57
N ASP A 574 -12.66 12.43 16.60
CA ASP A 574 -12.65 12.82 15.18
C ASP A 574 -12.84 11.56 14.30
N ASN A 575 -13.72 11.62 13.31
CA ASN A 575 -14.02 10.55 12.35
C ASN A 575 -13.94 11.02 10.89
N SER A 576 -13.07 11.99 10.65
CA SER A 576 -12.90 12.59 9.35
C SER A 576 -12.36 11.63 8.29
N PRO A 577 -12.49 11.97 6.98
CA PRO A 577 -12.02 11.10 5.90
C PRO A 577 -10.56 10.69 6.08
N GLY A 578 -10.37 9.38 6.22
CA GLY A 578 -9.06 8.76 6.39
C GLY A 578 -8.50 8.78 7.80
N ALA A 579 -9.22 9.15 8.85
CA ALA A 579 -8.72 9.03 10.23
C ALA A 579 -9.85 8.93 11.26
N PHE A 580 -9.76 7.95 12.15
CA PHE A 580 -10.59 7.81 13.33
C PHE A 580 -9.72 8.01 14.57
N LEU A 581 -9.84 9.17 15.20
CA LEU A 581 -9.08 9.54 16.39
C LEU A 581 -9.93 9.34 17.63
N TYR A 582 -9.42 8.54 18.55
CA TYR A 582 -10.03 8.24 19.82
C TYR A 582 -9.17 8.79 20.96
N LEU A 583 -9.85 9.36 21.95
CA LEU A 583 -9.26 9.85 23.18
C LEU A 583 -9.32 8.77 24.27
N HIS A 584 -8.21 8.49 24.94
CA HIS A 584 -8.23 7.63 26.12
C HIS A 584 -8.82 8.38 27.33
N VAL A 585 -9.81 7.77 27.94
CA VAL A 585 -10.59 8.29 29.07
C VAL A 585 -10.68 7.18 30.13
N ALA A 586 -9.55 6.88 30.77
CA ALA A 586 -9.52 5.95 31.91
C ALA A 586 -9.85 6.60 33.27
N ARG A 587 -10.03 7.92 33.30
CA ARG A 587 -10.30 8.66 34.53
C ARG A 587 -11.29 9.80 34.27
N PRO A 588 -12.10 10.18 35.27
CA PRO A 588 -13.08 11.25 35.11
C PRO A 588 -12.51 12.63 34.74
N ASP A 589 -11.26 12.92 35.07
CA ASP A 589 -10.59 14.19 34.73
C ASP A 589 -10.39 14.38 33.21
N ARG A 590 -10.25 13.28 32.47
CA ARG A 590 -10.13 13.28 31.01
C ARG A 590 -11.45 13.54 30.29
N LEU A 591 -12.60 13.45 30.96
CA LEU A 591 -13.92 13.73 30.35
C LEU A 591 -14.09 15.21 29.99
N ALA A 592 -13.44 16.13 30.72
CA ALA A 592 -13.44 17.54 30.35
C ALA A 592 -12.76 17.74 28.97
N GLU A 593 -11.66 17.04 28.72
CA GLU A 593 -10.99 17.08 27.42
C GLU A 593 -11.84 16.42 26.33
N ALA A 594 -12.50 15.30 26.62
CA ALA A 594 -13.42 14.67 25.68
C ALA A 594 -14.55 15.64 25.29
N ARG A 595 -15.20 16.29 26.27
CA ARG A 595 -16.24 17.29 26.03
C ARG A 595 -15.72 18.45 25.17
N ASP A 596 -14.55 18.98 25.49
CA ASP A 596 -13.97 20.10 24.75
C ASP A 596 -13.60 19.71 23.31
N ALA A 597 -13.17 18.46 23.08
CA ALA A 597 -12.91 17.93 21.75
C ALA A 597 -14.19 17.68 20.92
N LEU A 598 -15.32 17.42 21.58
CA LEU A 598 -16.61 17.13 20.94
C LEU A 598 -17.48 18.38 20.70
N LYS A 599 -17.06 19.56 21.18
CA LYS A 599 -17.87 20.80 21.20
C LYS A 599 -18.40 21.26 19.83
N ASP A 600 -17.70 20.89 18.75
CA ASP A 600 -18.04 21.31 17.39
C ASP A 600 -19.03 20.33 16.71
N LEU A 601 -19.38 19.23 17.38
CA LEU A 601 -20.39 18.28 16.91
C LEU A 601 -21.80 18.71 17.36
N PRO A 602 -22.86 18.24 16.66
CA PRO A 602 -24.22 18.37 17.18
C PRO A 602 -24.33 17.75 18.58
N ALA A 603 -25.03 18.45 19.50
CA ALA A 603 -25.11 18.07 20.91
C ALA A 603 -25.51 16.60 21.13
N HIS A 604 -26.54 16.12 20.41
CA HIS A 604 -26.98 14.73 20.48
C HIS A 604 -25.88 13.74 20.10
N VAL A 605 -25.08 14.01 19.05
CA VAL A 605 -23.97 13.14 18.63
C VAL A 605 -22.84 13.12 19.67
N ALA A 606 -22.52 14.29 20.23
CA ALA A 606 -21.50 14.42 21.26
C ALA A 606 -21.92 13.71 22.56
N ALA A 607 -23.18 13.87 22.99
CA ALA A 607 -23.74 13.20 24.14
C ALA A 607 -23.79 11.67 23.93
N GLU A 608 -24.26 11.20 22.76
CA GLU A 608 -24.35 9.78 22.42
C GLU A 608 -22.99 9.05 22.57
N ARG A 609 -21.90 9.68 22.12
CA ARG A 609 -20.53 9.13 22.28
C ARG A 609 -20.13 8.91 23.75
N LEU A 610 -20.54 9.81 24.64
CA LEU A 610 -20.28 9.69 26.08
C LEU A 610 -21.23 8.70 26.76
N VAL A 611 -22.47 8.57 26.27
CA VAL A 611 -23.42 7.53 26.72
C VAL A 611 -22.87 6.14 26.38
N TYR A 612 -22.32 5.93 25.18
CA TYR A 612 -21.67 4.66 24.82
C TYR A 612 -20.48 4.33 25.74
N LEU A 613 -19.64 5.32 26.05
CA LEU A 613 -18.56 5.15 27.04
C LEU A 613 -19.15 4.74 28.41
N GLY A 614 -20.19 5.43 28.87
CA GLY A 614 -20.85 5.15 30.15
C GLY A 614 -21.41 3.73 30.21
N MET A 615 -22.12 3.28 29.18
CA MET A 615 -22.67 1.93 29.09
C MET A 615 -21.58 0.86 29.06
N ALA A 616 -20.44 1.13 28.41
CA ALA A 616 -19.32 0.22 28.38
C ALA A 616 -18.58 0.17 29.73
N ALA A 617 -18.34 1.31 30.37
CA ALA A 617 -17.75 1.40 31.70
C ALA A 617 -18.61 0.69 32.76
N GLN A 618 -19.94 0.86 32.71
CA GLN A 618 -20.88 0.16 33.59
C GLN A 618 -20.81 -1.37 33.43
N ARG A 619 -20.73 -1.87 32.19
CA ARG A 619 -20.52 -3.31 31.92
C ARG A 619 -19.16 -3.81 32.42
N GLY A 620 -18.14 -2.96 32.35
CA GLY A 620 -16.80 -3.19 32.90
C GLY A 620 -16.70 -2.99 34.41
N ASN A 621 -17.80 -2.69 35.10
CA ASN A 621 -17.88 -2.43 36.54
C ASN A 621 -17.09 -1.19 37.01
N ASP A 622 -16.77 -0.24 36.11
CA ASP A 622 -16.25 1.07 36.45
C ASP A 622 -17.41 2.07 36.60
N THR A 623 -18.04 2.01 37.77
CA THR A 623 -19.24 2.82 38.07
C THR A 623 -18.94 4.32 38.17
N ASP A 624 -17.70 4.68 38.55
CA ASP A 624 -17.30 6.08 38.71
C ASP A 624 -17.14 6.75 37.34
N LEU A 625 -16.43 6.09 36.42
CA LEU A 625 -16.33 6.56 35.04
C LEU A 625 -17.70 6.58 34.36
N ALA A 626 -18.52 5.53 34.56
CA ALA A 626 -19.85 5.47 33.97
C ALA A 626 -20.73 6.65 34.41
N ALA A 627 -20.83 6.89 35.73
CA ALA A 627 -21.61 8.00 36.26
C ALA A 627 -21.08 9.37 35.78
N ALA A 628 -19.76 9.54 35.71
CA ALA A 628 -19.16 10.78 35.22
C ALA A 628 -19.42 11.01 33.73
N ALA A 629 -19.36 9.95 32.91
CA ALA A 629 -19.66 10.01 31.48
C ALA A 629 -21.13 10.39 31.23
N TYR A 630 -22.07 9.76 31.94
CA TYR A 630 -23.49 10.09 31.83
C TYR A 630 -23.80 11.53 32.28
N ARG A 631 -23.23 11.99 33.40
CA ARG A 631 -23.38 13.39 33.82
C ARG A 631 -22.83 14.36 32.78
N THR A 632 -21.69 14.02 32.18
CA THR A 632 -21.12 14.84 31.10
C THR A 632 -22.06 14.87 29.90
N ALA A 633 -22.67 13.73 29.53
CA ALA A 633 -23.66 13.65 28.45
C ALA A 633 -24.89 14.53 28.73
N THR A 634 -25.48 14.46 29.94
CA THR A 634 -26.61 15.34 30.33
C THR A 634 -26.28 16.82 30.26
N GLY A 635 -25.01 17.19 30.50
CA GLY A 635 -24.55 18.57 30.39
C GLY A 635 -24.35 19.04 28.95
N ILE A 636 -24.14 18.13 28.00
CA ILE A 636 -23.98 18.42 26.57
C ILE A 636 -25.35 18.46 25.89
N ASP A 637 -26.19 17.46 26.13
CA ASP A 637 -27.56 17.39 25.63
C ASP A 637 -28.55 17.21 26.79
N PRO A 638 -29.06 18.32 27.36
CA PRO A 638 -30.05 18.28 28.43
C PRO A 638 -31.41 17.72 28.04
N ALA A 639 -31.65 17.47 26.74
CA ALA A 639 -32.92 16.91 26.25
C ALA A 639 -32.89 15.38 26.13
N ASP A 640 -31.72 14.75 26.30
CA ASP A 640 -31.57 13.30 26.20
C ASP A 640 -32.01 12.59 27.49
N ALA A 641 -33.05 11.76 27.37
CA ALA A 641 -33.59 10.98 28.49
C ALA A 641 -32.73 9.77 28.88
N PHE A 642 -31.93 9.23 27.95
CA PHE A 642 -31.18 7.98 28.17
C PHE A 642 -30.10 8.08 29.26
N PRO A 643 -29.24 9.12 29.30
CA PRO A 643 -28.24 9.24 30.36
C PRO A 643 -28.85 9.35 31.76
N HIS A 644 -30.02 10.00 31.91
CA HIS A 644 -30.75 10.05 33.18
C HIS A 644 -31.25 8.66 33.59
N TYR A 645 -31.85 7.91 32.66
CA TYR A 645 -32.23 6.53 32.93
C TYR A 645 -31.03 5.68 33.38
N ASP A 646 -29.90 5.76 32.67
CA ASP A 646 -28.70 4.99 32.99
C ASP A 646 -28.08 5.39 34.33
N LEU A 647 -28.02 6.69 34.67
CA LEU A 647 -27.65 7.17 36.01
C LEU A 647 -28.56 6.58 37.10
N GLY A 648 -29.87 6.53 36.83
CA GLY A 648 -30.84 5.87 37.70
C GLY A 648 -30.49 4.41 37.96
N THR A 649 -30.11 3.66 36.91
CA THR A 649 -29.69 2.25 37.06
C THR A 649 -28.44 2.10 37.91
N LEU A 650 -27.46 3.00 37.75
CA LEU A 650 -26.24 3.02 38.57
C LEU A 650 -26.54 3.36 40.04
N HIS A 651 -27.40 4.34 40.29
CA HIS A 651 -27.80 4.69 41.65
C HIS A 651 -28.56 3.56 42.34
N GLN A 652 -29.45 2.88 41.62
CA GLN A 652 -30.21 1.73 42.12
C GLN A 652 -29.27 0.56 42.45
N ALA A 653 -28.32 0.23 41.57
CA ALA A 653 -27.32 -0.81 41.83
C ALA A 653 -26.44 -0.49 43.05
N ALA A 654 -26.18 0.79 43.31
CA ALA A 654 -25.45 1.27 44.48
C ALA A 654 -26.32 1.40 45.76
N GLY A 655 -27.59 0.98 45.73
CA GLY A 655 -28.51 1.05 46.87
C GLY A 655 -29.00 2.47 47.22
N ARG A 656 -28.79 3.45 46.33
CA ARG A 656 -29.19 4.86 46.53
C ARG A 656 -30.57 5.09 45.92
N ALA A 657 -31.61 4.55 46.57
CA ALA A 657 -32.99 4.54 46.04
C ALA A 657 -33.54 5.95 45.73
N ASP A 658 -33.33 6.92 46.60
CA ASP A 658 -33.82 8.30 46.39
C ASP A 658 -33.19 8.96 45.16
N ALA A 659 -31.87 8.80 45.00
CA ALA A 659 -31.15 9.32 43.84
C ALA A 659 -31.59 8.62 42.55
N ALA A 660 -31.80 7.30 42.59
CA ALA A 660 -32.29 6.56 41.44
C ALA A 660 -33.70 6.99 41.02
N SER A 661 -34.59 7.19 41.99
CA SER A 661 -35.95 7.67 41.74
C SER A 661 -35.94 9.06 41.10
N ALA A 662 -35.09 9.98 41.60
CA ALA A 662 -34.94 11.31 41.02
C ALA A 662 -34.52 11.26 39.53
N GLU A 663 -33.50 10.47 39.21
CA GLU A 663 -33.01 10.33 37.82
C GLU A 663 -34.04 9.66 36.89
N TYR A 664 -34.77 8.64 37.36
CA TYR A 664 -35.84 8.03 36.56
C TYR A 664 -37.02 8.98 36.32
N HIS A 665 -37.36 9.82 37.30
CA HIS A 665 -38.37 10.86 37.10
C HIS A 665 -37.93 11.90 36.07
N GLU A 666 -36.66 12.28 36.06
CA GLU A 666 -36.14 13.21 35.05
C GLU A 666 -36.12 12.57 33.65
N ALA A 667 -35.72 11.29 33.54
CA ALA A 667 -35.82 10.54 32.29
C ALA A 667 -37.26 10.50 31.76
N LEU A 668 -38.27 10.30 32.63
CA LEU A 668 -39.69 10.31 32.25
C LEU A 668 -40.24 11.71 31.96
N ARG A 669 -39.64 12.77 32.53
CA ARG A 669 -39.97 14.15 32.19
C ARG A 669 -39.55 14.47 30.75
N LEU A 670 -38.41 13.95 30.33
CA LEU A 670 -37.85 14.12 28.98
C LEU A 670 -38.50 13.17 27.96
N ASP A 671 -38.67 11.90 28.32
CA ASP A 671 -39.38 10.88 27.54
C ASP A 671 -40.48 10.19 28.38
N PRO A 672 -41.73 10.68 28.33
CA PRO A 672 -42.86 10.07 29.04
C PRO A 672 -43.19 8.63 28.62
N LYS A 673 -42.62 8.13 27.51
CA LYS A 673 -42.83 6.78 27.00
C LYS A 673 -41.68 5.83 27.36
N MET A 674 -40.76 6.22 28.25
CA MET A 674 -39.67 5.36 28.67
C MET A 674 -40.15 4.27 29.65
N ALA A 675 -40.75 3.20 29.11
CA ALA A 675 -41.35 2.11 29.88
C ALA A 675 -40.38 1.48 30.92
N ARG A 676 -39.09 1.40 30.58
CA ARG A 676 -38.05 0.86 31.47
C ARG A 676 -37.84 1.72 32.72
N ALA A 677 -37.92 3.05 32.61
CA ALA A 677 -37.81 3.95 33.75
C ALA A 677 -39.00 3.78 34.71
N LEU A 678 -40.23 3.66 34.18
CA LEU A 678 -41.44 3.35 34.97
C LEU A 678 -41.31 2.01 35.69
N TYR A 679 -40.83 0.98 34.98
CA TYR A 679 -40.62 -0.34 35.58
C TYR A 679 -39.61 -0.31 36.74
N ASN A 680 -38.51 0.42 36.58
CA ASN A 680 -37.50 0.54 37.63
C ASN A 680 -38.00 1.38 38.83
N LEU A 681 -38.80 2.43 38.61
CA LEU A 681 -39.50 3.14 39.68
C LEU A 681 -40.46 2.23 40.45
N GLY A 682 -41.21 1.37 39.76
CA GLY A 682 -42.05 0.36 40.40
C GLY A 682 -41.24 -0.58 41.31
N THR A 683 -40.07 -1.00 40.84
CA THR A 683 -39.14 -1.87 41.59
C THR A 683 -38.54 -1.17 42.81
N LEU A 684 -38.25 0.13 42.72
CA LEU A 684 -37.78 0.93 43.85
C LEU A 684 -38.89 1.19 44.89
N ALA A 685 -40.14 1.36 44.45
CA ALA A 685 -41.28 1.65 45.32
C ALA A 685 -41.86 0.39 46.00
N GLU A 686 -41.71 -0.80 45.41
CA GLU A 686 -42.32 -2.04 45.91
C GLU A 686 -42.07 -2.35 47.41
N PRO A 687 -40.86 -2.12 47.97
CA PRO A 687 -40.61 -2.37 49.38
C PRO A 687 -41.32 -1.40 50.34
N THR A 688 -41.69 -0.21 49.87
CA THR A 688 -42.21 0.90 50.71
C THR A 688 -43.67 1.25 50.42
N ASP A 689 -44.12 1.11 49.17
CA ASP A 689 -45.48 1.36 48.70
C ASP A 689 -45.85 0.46 47.52
N ARG A 690 -46.52 -0.65 47.84
CA ARG A 690 -47.02 -1.62 46.83
C ARG A 690 -48.09 -1.04 45.91
N ALA A 691 -48.86 -0.05 46.35
CA ALA A 691 -49.91 0.55 45.53
C ALA A 691 -49.29 1.46 44.46
N ALA A 692 -48.31 2.28 44.84
CA ALA A 692 -47.53 3.08 43.89
C ALA A 692 -46.76 2.19 42.90
N ALA A 693 -46.11 1.14 43.38
CA ALA A 693 -45.41 0.18 42.51
C ALA A 693 -46.33 -0.45 41.45
N ALA A 694 -47.54 -0.87 41.85
CA ALA A 694 -48.52 -1.44 40.93
C ALA A 694 -48.96 -0.45 39.84
N GLN A 695 -49.06 0.84 40.16
CA GLN A 695 -49.37 1.89 39.18
C GLN A 695 -48.22 2.06 38.18
N TYR A 696 -46.98 2.17 38.65
CA TYR A 696 -45.81 2.28 37.75
C TYR A 696 -45.68 1.08 36.82
N TYR A 697 -45.85 -0.14 37.34
CA TYR A 697 -45.83 -1.34 36.52
C TYR A 697 -46.98 -1.39 35.51
N ALA A 698 -48.18 -0.93 35.88
CA ALA A 698 -49.31 -0.85 34.95
C ALA A 698 -49.04 0.12 33.81
N GLN A 699 -48.48 1.30 34.09
CA GLN A 699 -48.10 2.28 33.09
C GLN A 699 -46.97 1.76 32.17
N ALA A 700 -45.93 1.14 32.75
CA ALA A 700 -44.85 0.53 31.97
C ALA A 700 -45.39 -0.52 30.97
N ARG A 701 -46.32 -1.37 31.40
CA ARG A 701 -46.96 -2.39 30.53
C ARG A 701 -47.89 -1.82 29.47
N GLN A 702 -48.53 -0.68 29.72
CA GLN A 702 -49.33 0.00 28.69
C GLN A 702 -48.45 0.48 27.54
N ILE A 703 -47.22 0.88 27.84
CA ILE A 703 -46.26 1.37 26.84
C ILE A 703 -45.51 0.21 26.18
N ASP A 704 -45.00 -0.75 26.98
CA ASP A 704 -44.33 -1.96 26.51
C ASP A 704 -44.97 -3.21 27.15
N PRO A 705 -45.91 -3.87 26.43
CA PRO A 705 -46.57 -5.08 26.92
C PRO A 705 -45.64 -6.26 27.24
N SER A 706 -44.39 -6.25 26.74
CA SER A 706 -43.41 -7.33 26.99
C SER A 706 -42.83 -7.33 28.41
N LEU A 707 -43.04 -6.24 29.18
CA LEU A 707 -42.61 -6.11 30.58
C LEU A 707 -43.57 -6.80 31.58
N GLY A 708 -44.62 -7.48 31.10
CA GLY A 708 -45.50 -8.33 31.90
C GLY A 708 -45.04 -9.80 31.97
N PRO A 709 -45.67 -10.65 32.81
CA PRO A 709 -45.41 -12.09 32.76
C PRO A 709 -45.71 -12.61 31.35
N ALA A 710 -44.82 -13.45 30.81
CA ALA A 710 -44.98 -14.04 29.49
C ALA A 710 -46.39 -14.63 29.36
N ALA A 711 -47.11 -14.27 28.29
CA ALA A 711 -48.38 -14.90 27.99
C ALA A 711 -48.17 -16.42 27.95
N PRO A 712 -48.99 -17.23 28.64
CA PRO A 712 -48.89 -18.67 28.48
C PRO A 712 -49.09 -19.00 27.00
N ASP A 713 -48.18 -19.80 26.44
CA ASP A 713 -48.26 -20.31 25.07
C ASP A 713 -49.69 -20.79 24.80
N GLN A 714 -50.44 -20.09 23.95
CA GLN A 714 -51.75 -20.52 23.48
C GLN A 714 -51.66 -21.69 22.48
N ALA A 715 -50.65 -22.56 22.60
CA ALA A 715 -50.41 -23.70 21.73
C ALA A 715 -50.72 -25.06 22.40
N ALA A 716 -51.45 -25.09 23.51
CA ALA A 716 -51.74 -26.33 24.25
C ALA A 716 -53.24 -26.57 24.56
N GLN A 717 -54.17 -25.98 23.81
CA GLN A 717 -55.58 -26.41 23.86
C GLN A 717 -56.22 -26.35 22.47
N GLY A 718 -56.20 -27.48 21.76
CA GLY A 718 -57.04 -27.70 20.58
C GLY A 718 -56.39 -28.47 19.43
N ALA A 719 -56.21 -29.77 19.59
CA ALA A 719 -56.33 -30.69 18.46
C ALA A 719 -57.58 -31.55 18.70
N PRO A 720 -58.42 -31.78 17.69
CA PRO A 720 -58.19 -33.00 16.91
C PRO A 720 -58.50 -32.86 15.41
N GLY A 721 -57.72 -33.53 14.56
CA GLY A 721 -58.19 -33.93 13.23
C GLY A 721 -57.16 -33.97 12.10
N ALA A 722 -56.72 -35.19 11.78
CA ALA A 722 -56.29 -35.69 10.47
C ALA A 722 -54.91 -35.28 9.88
N VAL A 723 -54.05 -36.31 9.84
CA VAL A 723 -52.81 -36.59 9.07
C VAL A 723 -53.21 -37.09 7.64
N PRO A 724 -52.36 -37.30 6.59
CA PRO A 724 -50.92 -37.02 6.30
C PRO A 724 -50.56 -36.40 4.90
N SER A 725 -49.24 -36.21 4.69
CA SER A 725 -48.46 -36.36 3.43
C SER A 725 -48.16 -35.05 2.66
N GLN A 726 -47.00 -34.79 2.04
CA GLN A 726 -45.84 -35.61 1.66
C GLN A 726 -44.65 -34.67 1.29
N THR A 727 -43.42 -35.09 1.61
CA THR A 727 -42.15 -34.95 0.86
C THR A 727 -41.76 -33.65 0.11
N GLY A 728 -40.53 -33.17 0.34
CA GLY A 728 -39.54 -33.09 -0.75
C GLY A 728 -38.66 -31.83 -0.87
N ARG A 729 -37.37 -32.02 -0.54
CA ARG A 729 -36.15 -31.25 -0.90
C ARG A 729 -35.82 -29.99 -0.12
#